data_AF-W7CPH7-F1
#
_entry.id   AF-W7CPH7-F1
#
_cell.length_a   1.000
_cell.length_b   1.000
_cell.length_c   1.000
_cell.angle_alpha   90.00
_cell.angle_beta   90.00
_cell.angle_gamma   90.00
#
_symmetry.space_group_name_H-M   'P 1'
#
loop_
_entity.id
_entity.type
_entity.pdbx_description
1 polymer ?
#
loop_
_entity_poly.entity_id
_entity_poly.type
_entity_poly.pdbx_seq_one_letter_code
_entity_poly.pdbx_strand_id
1 'polypeptide(L)'
;MRQKIMLLAMVTTMSLTVMPPVYANSSMTDSDSQSESEQSVSQNETESSTSENQVTSESTEVEKPPTTSQTERTESENSTQAETRMTEESEDALAQAVADVMRDLPKMELDPTRGPGYYEVETNSRSKRSVSTTSATAVTNTQAFLNKIKAGAISGWKKYKVLPSLTGSQAVLESGWGSSGLSTSANNLFGIKGRYNNQYELWPTAEYINGQWVTVNAEFRKYPSWKESMEDHGKFLVDNSRYAKVLGQKDYKKATQLIWEAGYATDPDYPGKLQSTIEYNNLVAWDKEAFEDTVNLANYYTSNPKKVVTKKADYSYKGVEFTTANRVKNYASGTILTVTAIEKSKNGTPRLQLSDGTYFTAHRSNVQQLVSNVANYYTTNPSKIIMKKDDYAYNTTEFNTGTRNKLYKKGAVLNVKSISYSANGTPRLLLTNGLYLTAHQSNVVKAMATISKYYTTNPKTIIMKKDDYVYKTTEFNTGTRGALQKKGQVLTVKAIVYSANWTPRLQLSNGTYVSAHTSNVVKAMDTIAKYYTTNPKKINMKRADYAYSSPEFNAKTKVKQYAASTLLNVKAIEYSSDWIPRLLLTNGLYVSAHQSNVVKSLSNIDNYYTSNPGTIIMKKDDYAYKTTEFNTSTRGALQKKGTVLKVTGIVYSANMTPRLKLSNGTFISAHTSNVVKAMDTIGKYYTTNPSTIIMKKDDYVYKTTEFNTNTRGKLQKKGTVLKVTGIVYSANWTPRLKLNDGTFVSAHTSNVVKAMSNIANYYTTNPKKIIMVKDDYAYKTTEFNTGTRGKLHKKGAVLNVTAVTYSANWTPRLKLSDGSFISAHQSNVKKQ
;
A
#
# COMPACT_ATOMS: atom_id res chain seq x y z
N MET A 1 -50.65 14.11 51.44
CA MET A 1 -51.11 12.80 50.95
C MET A 1 -50.07 11.79 51.47
N ARG A 2 -50.32 10.84 52.39
CA ARG A 2 -51.50 9.95 52.65
C ARG A 2 -51.90 9.22 51.36
N GLN A 3 -51.98 7.88 51.30
CA GLN A 3 -52.34 6.92 52.36
C GLN A 3 -51.26 5.85 52.72
N LYS A 4 -51.56 5.01 53.72
CA LYS A 4 -50.88 3.75 54.11
C LYS A 4 -51.84 2.57 53.86
N ILE A 5 -51.31 1.34 53.81
CA ILE A 5 -51.80 0.04 54.39
C ILE A 5 -50.77 -1.02 53.87
N MET A 6 -50.00 -1.79 54.67
CA MET A 6 -50.31 -2.89 55.62
C MET A 6 -50.88 -4.15 54.91
N LEU A 7 -50.55 -5.41 55.25
CA LEU A 7 -49.88 -5.97 56.44
C LEU A 7 -49.20 -7.35 56.16
N LEU A 8 -48.25 -7.72 57.05
CA LEU A 8 -47.83 -9.08 57.51
C LEU A 8 -47.22 -10.16 56.59
N ALA A 9 -46.27 -10.85 57.23
CA ALA A 9 -45.34 -11.88 56.76
C ALA A 9 -45.90 -13.31 56.70
N MET A 10 -45.12 -14.23 56.09
CA MET A 10 -44.58 -15.38 56.85
C MET A 10 -43.31 -15.98 56.18
N VAL A 11 -42.67 -16.92 56.89
CA VAL A 11 -41.38 -17.57 56.56
C VAL A 11 -41.62 -19.00 56.07
N THR A 12 -40.79 -19.52 55.15
CA THR A 12 -40.18 -20.89 55.19
C THR A 12 -39.17 -21.08 54.06
N THR A 13 -38.13 -21.88 54.32
CA THR A 13 -37.04 -22.24 53.39
C THR A 13 -37.34 -23.47 52.54
N MET A 14 -36.79 -23.53 51.31
CA MET A 14 -36.42 -24.82 50.73
C MET A 14 -35.20 -24.71 49.81
N SER A 15 -34.19 -25.53 50.08
CA SER A 15 -33.00 -25.73 49.23
C SER A 15 -33.19 -26.98 48.37
N LEU A 16 -32.66 -27.00 47.15
CA LEU A 16 -32.56 -28.24 46.38
C LEU A 16 -31.23 -28.35 45.63
N THR A 17 -30.46 -29.40 45.94
CA THR A 17 -29.19 -29.77 45.31
C THR A 17 -29.26 -31.24 44.91
N VAL A 18 -29.09 -31.59 43.62
CA VAL A 18 -28.99 -32.99 43.18
C VAL A 18 -28.00 -33.16 42.02
N MET A 19 -27.16 -34.19 42.14
CA MET A 19 -26.25 -34.79 41.14
C MET A 19 -25.72 -36.12 41.76
N PRO A 20 -25.16 -37.11 41.05
CA PRO A 20 -25.47 -37.73 39.73
C PRO A 20 -26.17 -39.12 39.91
N PRO A 21 -26.35 -39.98 38.85
CA PRO A 21 -25.34 -40.96 38.34
C PRO A 21 -25.30 -41.05 36.77
N VAL A 22 -24.47 -41.81 36.02
CA VAL A 22 -23.35 -42.80 36.20
C VAL A 22 -23.65 -44.31 35.92
N TYR A 23 -22.86 -44.91 34.99
CA TYR A 23 -22.73 -46.35 34.57
C TYR A 23 -23.93 -47.04 33.85
N ALA A 24 -23.79 -48.05 32.96
CA ALA A 24 -22.63 -48.69 32.26
C ALA A 24 -23.07 -49.47 30.95
N ASN A 25 -22.11 -50.13 30.27
CA ASN A 25 -22.22 -50.85 28.97
C ASN A 25 -23.31 -51.94 28.83
N SER A 26 -23.71 -52.20 27.57
CA SER A 26 -23.93 -53.54 27.00
C SER A 26 -23.44 -53.60 25.52
N SER A 27 -23.62 -54.71 24.80
CA SER A 27 -22.94 -55.04 23.53
C SER A 27 -23.81 -55.82 22.53
N MET A 28 -23.29 -56.11 21.31
CA MET A 28 -23.88 -56.89 20.18
C MET A 28 -24.84 -56.08 19.29
N THR A 29 -24.97 -56.30 17.96
CA THR A 29 -24.30 -57.18 16.96
C THR A 29 -24.46 -56.60 15.52
N ASP A 30 -23.99 -57.31 14.49
CA ASP A 30 -24.38 -57.18 13.05
C ASP A 30 -25.92 -57.20 12.84
N SER A 31 -26.52 -56.86 11.69
CA SER A 31 -26.05 -56.55 10.31
C SER A 31 -26.85 -55.30 9.78
N ASP A 32 -26.88 -54.85 8.51
CA ASP A 32 -26.55 -55.39 7.17
C ASP A 32 -26.38 -54.24 6.16
N SER A 33 -25.68 -54.44 5.02
CA SER A 33 -25.67 -53.47 3.91
C SER A 33 -25.18 -54.02 2.54
N GLN A 34 -26.14 -54.25 1.64
CA GLN A 34 -25.98 -54.48 0.18
C GLN A 34 -27.05 -53.63 -0.55
N SER A 35 -26.93 -53.21 -1.82
CA SER A 35 -25.80 -53.19 -2.78
C SER A 35 -26.08 -52.17 -3.93
N GLU A 36 -25.18 -52.08 -4.92
CA GLU A 36 -25.42 -51.76 -6.37
C GLU A 36 -26.27 -50.51 -6.77
N SER A 37 -25.71 -49.47 -7.44
CA SER A 37 -25.47 -49.28 -8.91
C SER A 37 -26.73 -48.84 -9.71
N GLU A 38 -26.73 -48.21 -10.89
CA GLU A 38 -25.74 -48.06 -11.99
C GLU A 38 -25.65 -46.62 -12.59
N GLN A 39 -25.39 -46.46 -13.91
CA GLN A 39 -24.99 -45.22 -14.62
C GLN A 39 -25.97 -44.80 -15.75
N SER A 40 -25.96 -43.50 -16.10
CA SER A 40 -26.16 -42.96 -17.47
C SER A 40 -25.74 -41.46 -17.47
N VAL A 41 -25.07 -40.79 -18.43
CA VAL A 41 -24.56 -41.00 -19.82
C VAL A 41 -25.26 -40.13 -20.89
N SER A 42 -24.63 -38.99 -21.21
CA SER A 42 -24.57 -38.24 -22.50
C SER A 42 -23.59 -37.05 -22.25
N GLN A 43 -22.51 -36.70 -22.97
CA GLN A 43 -22.21 -36.59 -24.42
C GLN A 43 -23.07 -35.50 -25.12
N ASN A 44 -22.55 -34.57 -25.94
CA ASN A 44 -21.23 -34.35 -26.59
C ASN A 44 -20.45 -33.14 -25.95
N GLU A 45 -19.12 -32.97 -26.00
CA GLU A 45 -18.15 -32.83 -27.13
C GLU A 45 -18.35 -31.52 -27.95
N THR A 46 -17.33 -30.78 -28.40
CA THR A 46 -15.97 -31.18 -28.85
C THR A 46 -14.82 -30.21 -28.47
N GLU A 47 -13.59 -30.73 -28.60
CA GLU A 47 -12.20 -30.23 -28.51
C GLU A 47 -11.81 -28.99 -29.40
N SER A 48 -10.56 -28.47 -29.46
CA SER A 48 -9.36 -28.33 -28.57
C SER A 48 -8.22 -27.63 -29.39
N SER A 49 -6.95 -27.72 -28.94
CA SER A 49 -5.69 -27.30 -29.60
C SER A 49 -5.37 -25.78 -29.65
N THR A 50 -4.12 -25.35 -29.91
CA THR A 50 -2.89 -25.36 -29.07
C THR A 50 -1.74 -24.68 -29.83
N SER A 51 -0.99 -23.75 -29.18
CA SER A 51 0.46 -23.46 -29.41
C SER A 51 0.94 -22.99 -30.82
N GLU A 52 2.06 -22.28 -31.03
CA GLU A 52 3.09 -21.66 -30.18
C GLU A 52 3.92 -20.62 -30.99
N ASN A 53 4.64 -19.70 -30.31
CA ASN A 53 5.90 -19.05 -30.78
C ASN A 53 5.88 -18.13 -32.05
N GLN A 54 6.82 -17.20 -32.34
CA GLN A 54 7.96 -16.57 -31.65
C GLN A 54 8.44 -15.28 -32.43
N VAL A 55 9.41 -14.53 -31.88
CA VAL A 55 10.48 -13.71 -32.55
C VAL A 55 10.46 -12.16 -32.38
N THR A 56 11.07 -11.72 -31.25
CA THR A 56 12.13 -10.68 -31.02
C THR A 56 12.21 -9.28 -31.67
N SER A 57 12.93 -8.39 -30.93
CA SER A 57 13.84 -7.27 -31.35
C SER A 57 13.23 -5.99 -31.95
N GLU A 58 13.68 -4.75 -31.67
CA GLU A 58 14.71 -4.20 -30.75
C GLU A 58 14.30 -2.75 -30.31
N SER A 59 14.72 -2.22 -29.14
CA SER A 59 15.76 -1.17 -28.91
C SER A 59 15.68 0.07 -29.85
N THR A 60 15.84 1.34 -29.43
CA THR A 60 16.52 1.92 -28.23
C THR A 60 16.03 3.37 -27.91
N GLU A 61 16.44 3.91 -26.75
CA GLU A 61 16.80 5.32 -26.36
C GLU A 61 16.59 6.56 -27.32
N VAL A 62 16.46 7.84 -26.90
CA VAL A 62 16.30 8.57 -25.60
C VAL A 62 15.87 10.05 -25.85
N GLU A 63 15.55 10.80 -24.77
CA GLU A 63 15.53 12.29 -24.65
C GLU A 63 14.31 13.15 -25.08
N LYS A 64 14.46 14.46 -24.79
CA LYS A 64 13.49 15.58 -24.61
C LYS A 64 14.34 16.88 -24.70
N PRO A 65 13.85 18.13 -24.92
CA PRO A 65 12.50 18.71 -25.09
C PRO A 65 12.45 19.57 -26.40
N PRO A 66 12.06 20.87 -26.47
CA PRO A 66 10.95 21.67 -25.91
C PRO A 66 10.12 22.43 -27.00
N THR A 67 9.24 23.37 -26.61
CA THR A 67 8.91 24.64 -27.34
C THR A 67 8.14 24.53 -28.69
N THR A 68 7.41 25.51 -29.26
CA THR A 68 6.46 26.59 -28.84
C THR A 68 5.95 27.22 -30.15
N SER A 69 4.68 27.67 -30.23
CA SER A 69 4.09 28.41 -31.38
C SER A 69 3.98 27.63 -32.71
N GLN A 70 3.19 27.99 -33.73
CA GLN A 70 1.92 28.74 -33.92
C GLN A 70 1.44 28.45 -35.38
N THR A 71 0.30 29.02 -35.81
CA THR A 71 0.00 29.37 -37.22
C THR A 71 -0.55 28.28 -38.18
N GLU A 72 -1.88 28.34 -38.37
CA GLU A 72 -2.66 28.24 -39.64
C GLU A 72 -2.96 26.94 -40.42
N ARG A 73 -4.25 26.88 -40.85
CA ARG A 73 -4.82 26.33 -42.11
C ARG A 73 -4.80 24.79 -42.31
N THR A 74 -5.61 24.18 -43.18
CA THR A 74 -6.57 24.67 -44.21
C THR A 74 -7.84 23.78 -44.20
N GLU A 75 -9.06 24.32 -44.30
CA GLU A 75 -9.95 24.38 -45.49
C GLU A 75 -10.64 23.09 -46.01
N SER A 76 -11.94 23.23 -46.30
CA SER A 76 -12.68 22.62 -47.42
C SER A 76 -13.79 23.63 -47.78
N GLU A 77 -13.81 24.22 -48.98
CA GLU A 77 -14.61 23.78 -50.14
C GLU A 77 -16.14 23.76 -49.89
N ASN A 78 -17.03 24.19 -50.80
CA ASN A 78 -16.94 24.69 -52.20
C ASN A 78 -18.25 25.52 -52.50
N SER A 79 -18.53 26.22 -53.61
CA SER A 79 -17.89 26.46 -54.92
C SER A 79 -18.48 27.74 -55.62
N THR A 80 -18.03 28.06 -56.85
CA THR A 80 -18.74 28.69 -58.03
C THR A 80 -19.83 29.78 -57.86
N GLN A 81 -20.01 30.80 -58.73
CA GLN A 81 -19.36 31.47 -59.90
C GLN A 81 -20.38 32.58 -60.36
N ALA A 82 -20.16 33.56 -61.23
CA ALA A 82 -19.02 34.26 -61.86
C ALA A 82 -19.52 35.71 -62.19
N GLU A 83 -18.69 36.73 -62.48
CA GLU A 83 -18.25 37.24 -63.81
C GLU A 83 -17.89 38.74 -63.61
N THR A 84 -17.08 39.45 -64.40
CA THR A 84 -16.04 39.08 -65.38
C THR A 84 -15.02 40.23 -65.51
N ARG A 85 -13.77 39.85 -65.81
CA ARG A 85 -12.54 40.58 -66.19
C ARG A 85 -12.74 41.72 -67.23
N MET A 86 -11.83 42.66 -67.52
CA MET A 86 -10.53 43.15 -66.99
C MET A 86 -10.12 44.39 -67.84
N THR A 87 -9.26 45.28 -67.32
CA THR A 87 -8.02 45.73 -68.00
C THR A 87 -7.13 46.48 -67.02
N GLU A 88 -5.84 46.15 -67.01
CA GLU A 88 -4.77 46.90 -66.33
C GLU A 88 -4.12 47.91 -67.32
N GLU A 89 -3.00 48.54 -66.94
CA GLU A 89 -2.14 49.33 -67.84
C GLU A 89 -2.74 50.62 -68.46
N SER A 90 -3.12 51.60 -67.62
CA SER A 90 -3.13 53.01 -68.05
C SER A 90 -3.00 54.05 -66.92
N GLU A 91 -3.40 53.74 -65.68
CA GLU A 91 -3.46 54.76 -64.62
C GLU A 91 -2.09 55.20 -64.07
N ASP A 92 -1.08 54.33 -63.98
CA ASP A 92 0.24 54.68 -63.39
C ASP A 92 0.93 55.84 -64.12
N ALA A 93 0.81 55.93 -65.44
CA ALA A 93 1.39 57.02 -66.23
C ALA A 93 0.72 58.38 -65.94
N LEU A 94 -0.57 58.37 -65.58
CA LEU A 94 -1.32 59.58 -65.21
C LEU A 94 -1.12 59.92 -63.73
N ALA A 95 -1.07 58.92 -62.86
CA ALA A 95 -0.79 59.08 -61.43
C ALA A 95 0.56 59.75 -61.19
N GLN A 96 1.61 59.33 -61.92
CA GLN A 96 2.94 59.92 -61.82
C GLN A 96 2.96 61.41 -62.26
N ALA A 97 2.24 61.76 -63.34
CA ALA A 97 2.16 63.13 -63.83
C ALA A 97 1.35 64.06 -62.91
N VAL A 98 0.28 63.54 -62.27
CA VAL A 98 -0.50 64.30 -61.27
C VAL A 98 0.26 64.44 -59.95
N ALA A 99 1.07 63.46 -59.57
CA ALA A 99 1.85 63.49 -58.33
C ALA A 99 2.88 64.63 -58.29
N ASP A 100 3.60 64.89 -59.39
CA ASP A 100 4.59 65.98 -59.42
C ASP A 100 3.95 67.38 -59.57
N VAL A 101 2.74 67.49 -60.15
CA VAL A 101 1.96 68.76 -60.13
C VAL A 101 1.38 69.06 -58.73
N MET A 102 1.01 68.03 -57.97
CA MET A 102 0.52 68.15 -56.57
C MET A 102 1.63 68.44 -55.54
N ARG A 103 2.89 68.57 -55.98
CA ARG A 103 4.06 68.56 -55.09
C ARG A 103 4.45 69.93 -54.53
N ASP A 104 4.00 71.02 -55.13
CA ASP A 104 4.48 72.39 -54.85
C ASP A 104 3.40 73.33 -54.26
N LEU A 105 2.38 72.76 -53.60
CA LEU A 105 1.43 73.51 -52.76
C LEU A 105 1.77 73.32 -51.26
N PRO A 106 1.99 74.39 -50.48
CA PRO A 106 2.33 74.28 -49.07
C PRO A 106 1.14 73.78 -48.23
N LYS A 107 1.20 72.52 -47.80
CA LYS A 107 0.24 71.93 -46.86
C LYS A 107 0.46 72.50 -45.45
N MET A 108 -0.32 73.52 -45.08
CA MET A 108 -0.44 73.92 -43.68
C MET A 108 -1.16 72.84 -42.86
N GLU A 109 -0.68 72.60 -41.65
CA GLU A 109 -1.13 71.51 -40.79
C GLU A 109 -2.36 71.91 -39.97
N LEU A 110 -3.43 71.09 -40.02
CA LEU A 110 -4.59 71.22 -39.15
C LEU A 110 -4.20 70.82 -37.72
N ASP A 111 -4.67 71.54 -36.71
CA ASP A 111 -4.45 71.20 -35.29
C ASP A 111 -5.65 70.40 -34.72
N PRO A 112 -5.59 69.05 -34.66
CA PRO A 112 -6.67 68.21 -34.13
C PRO A 112 -6.78 68.25 -32.59
N THR A 113 -5.97 69.07 -31.91
CA THR A 113 -5.95 69.21 -30.44
C THR A 113 -6.85 70.36 -29.95
N ARG A 114 -7.27 71.26 -30.86
CA ARG A 114 -8.19 72.37 -30.59
C ARG A 114 -9.66 71.92 -30.65
N GLY A 115 -10.51 72.60 -29.88
CA GLY A 115 -11.97 72.45 -29.96
C GLY A 115 -12.56 73.21 -31.16
N PRO A 116 -13.89 73.28 -31.28
CA PRO A 116 -14.56 74.10 -32.29
C PRO A 116 -14.24 75.60 -32.13
N GLY A 117 -13.52 76.15 -33.10
CA GLY A 117 -13.57 77.60 -33.39
C GLY A 117 -14.95 77.97 -33.93
N TYR A 118 -15.42 79.18 -33.63
CA TYR A 118 -16.82 79.58 -33.87
C TYR A 118 -17.10 80.10 -35.30
N TYR A 119 -18.39 80.15 -35.66
CA TYR A 119 -18.92 80.52 -36.97
C TYR A 119 -19.94 81.65 -36.87
N GLU A 120 -19.66 82.78 -37.52
CA GLU A 120 -20.70 83.75 -37.88
C GLU A 120 -21.03 83.65 -39.36
N VAL A 121 -22.32 83.59 -39.68
CA VAL A 121 -22.86 83.65 -41.04
C VAL A 121 -24.04 84.63 -41.02
N GLU A 122 -23.78 85.88 -41.36
CA GLU A 122 -24.78 86.95 -41.26
C GLU A 122 -25.81 86.94 -42.41
N THR A 123 -27.00 86.44 -42.09
CA THR A 123 -28.30 86.89 -42.66
C THR A 123 -28.55 86.50 -44.14
N ASN A 124 -29.79 86.38 -44.65
CA ASN A 124 -30.81 87.43 -44.62
C ASN A 124 -32.24 86.87 -44.74
N SER A 125 -33.11 87.23 -43.78
CA SER A 125 -34.57 87.19 -43.91
C SER A 125 -35.19 88.13 -42.87
N ARG A 126 -35.55 89.32 -43.33
CA ARG A 126 -35.92 90.47 -42.50
C ARG A 126 -37.42 90.49 -42.21
N SER A 127 -37.82 90.24 -40.96
CA SER A 127 -39.15 90.64 -40.47
C SER A 127 -39.06 91.29 -39.09
N LYS A 128 -39.86 92.33 -38.85
CA LYS A 128 -39.97 93.04 -37.57
C LYS A 128 -41.38 92.83 -37.01
N ARG A 129 -41.49 92.82 -35.67
CA ARG A 129 -42.72 92.65 -34.85
C ARG A 129 -43.28 91.21 -34.88
N SER A 130 -43.94 90.72 -33.83
CA SER A 130 -44.21 91.31 -32.50
C SER A 130 -44.32 90.23 -31.42
N VAL A 131 -44.20 90.63 -30.15
CA VAL A 131 -44.36 89.75 -28.98
C VAL A 131 -45.80 89.23 -28.87
N SER A 132 -45.99 87.91 -28.88
CA SER A 132 -47.04 87.23 -28.11
C SER A 132 -46.77 85.74 -27.90
N THR A 133 -46.60 85.36 -26.63
CA THR A 133 -47.12 84.16 -25.96
C THR A 133 -47.21 82.81 -26.73
N THR A 134 -46.12 82.02 -26.78
CA THR A 134 -46.18 80.54 -27.00
C THR A 134 -45.09 79.81 -26.19
N SER A 135 -45.24 79.73 -24.86
CA SER A 135 -44.16 79.25 -23.96
C SER A 135 -44.16 77.74 -23.64
N ALA A 136 -44.98 76.92 -24.31
CA ALA A 136 -45.10 75.49 -24.00
C ALA A 136 -44.25 74.58 -24.91
N THR A 137 -44.27 74.81 -26.23
CA THR A 137 -43.78 73.83 -27.22
C THR A 137 -42.25 73.84 -27.40
N ALA A 138 -41.56 74.93 -27.05
CA ALA A 138 -40.10 74.99 -27.11
C ALA A 138 -39.42 74.29 -25.92
N VAL A 139 -40.06 74.29 -24.75
CA VAL A 139 -39.52 73.79 -23.47
C VAL A 139 -39.43 72.25 -23.44
N THR A 140 -40.27 71.56 -24.20
CA THR A 140 -40.29 70.09 -24.25
C THR A 140 -39.07 69.49 -24.94
N ASN A 141 -38.51 70.15 -25.95
CA ASN A 141 -37.35 69.65 -26.69
C ASN A 141 -36.03 69.86 -25.93
N THR A 142 -35.86 71.03 -25.31
CA THR A 142 -34.65 71.38 -24.54
C THR A 142 -34.43 70.48 -23.32
N GLN A 143 -35.49 70.22 -22.54
CA GLN A 143 -35.39 69.30 -21.39
C GLN A 143 -35.17 67.84 -21.83
N ALA A 144 -35.72 67.42 -22.98
CA ALA A 144 -35.48 66.10 -23.53
C ALA A 144 -34.01 65.89 -23.97
N PHE A 145 -33.37 66.92 -24.52
CA PHE A 145 -31.92 66.92 -24.80
C PHE A 145 -31.10 66.76 -23.51
N LEU A 146 -31.34 67.62 -22.52
CA LEU A 146 -30.65 67.59 -21.22
C LEU A 146 -30.76 66.22 -20.53
N ASN A 147 -31.95 65.62 -20.54
CA ASN A 147 -32.19 64.29 -19.96
C ASN A 147 -31.38 63.18 -20.64
N LYS A 148 -31.15 63.25 -21.97
CA LYS A 148 -30.33 62.28 -22.71
C LYS A 148 -28.84 62.36 -22.33
N ILE A 149 -28.31 63.57 -22.13
CA ILE A 149 -26.86 63.77 -21.90
C ILE A 149 -26.44 63.71 -20.42
N LYS A 150 -27.35 63.96 -19.47
CA LYS A 150 -27.04 64.07 -18.03
C LYS A 150 -26.21 62.90 -17.48
N ALA A 151 -26.59 61.67 -17.79
CA ALA A 151 -25.89 60.47 -17.31
C ALA A 151 -24.44 60.40 -17.84
N GLY A 152 -24.22 60.84 -19.08
CA GLY A 152 -22.88 60.96 -19.67
C GLY A 152 -22.04 62.03 -18.95
N ALA A 153 -22.60 63.20 -18.67
CA ALA A 153 -21.91 64.27 -17.96
C ALA A 153 -21.47 63.86 -16.53
N ILE A 154 -22.35 63.19 -15.78
CA ILE A 154 -22.03 62.66 -14.44
C ILE A 154 -21.02 61.51 -14.50
N SER A 155 -21.07 60.66 -15.54
CA SER A 155 -20.02 59.67 -15.82
C SER A 155 -18.67 60.33 -16.10
N GLY A 156 -18.66 61.41 -16.90
CA GLY A 156 -17.49 62.23 -17.23
C GLY A 156 -16.77 62.76 -15.98
N TRP A 157 -17.52 63.27 -14.99
CA TRP A 157 -16.91 63.63 -13.71
C TRP A 157 -16.30 62.44 -12.97
N LYS A 158 -17.03 61.31 -12.90
CA LYS A 158 -16.60 60.13 -12.14
C LYS A 158 -15.35 59.49 -12.78
N LYS A 159 -15.26 59.44 -14.11
CA LYS A 159 -14.15 58.85 -14.88
C LYS A 159 -13.00 59.82 -15.20
N TYR A 160 -13.31 61.00 -15.74
CA TYR A 160 -12.35 61.95 -16.32
C TYR A 160 -12.19 63.25 -15.54
N LYS A 161 -13.01 63.50 -14.51
CA LYS A 161 -13.01 64.73 -13.68
C LYS A 161 -13.37 66.01 -14.43
N VAL A 162 -13.98 65.91 -15.62
CA VAL A 162 -14.62 67.06 -16.28
C VAL A 162 -15.92 67.39 -15.55
N LEU A 163 -16.18 68.67 -15.28
CA LEU A 163 -17.34 69.11 -14.50
C LEU A 163 -18.65 68.83 -15.29
N PRO A 164 -19.71 68.24 -14.67
CA PRO A 164 -20.94 67.90 -15.37
C PRO A 164 -21.68 69.11 -15.95
N SER A 165 -21.74 70.23 -15.22
CA SER A 165 -22.38 71.46 -15.68
C SER A 165 -21.67 72.06 -16.90
N LEU A 166 -20.34 72.12 -16.86
CA LEU A 166 -19.51 72.52 -18.00
C LEU A 166 -19.81 71.62 -19.22
N THR A 167 -19.70 70.29 -19.05
CA THR A 167 -19.97 69.31 -20.11
C THR A 167 -21.37 69.48 -20.71
N GLY A 168 -22.39 69.69 -19.87
CA GLY A 168 -23.76 69.93 -20.30
C GLY A 168 -23.93 71.23 -21.07
N SER A 169 -23.30 72.32 -20.62
CA SER A 169 -23.36 73.62 -21.30
C SER A 169 -22.66 73.65 -22.65
N GLN A 170 -21.51 72.99 -22.77
CA GLN A 170 -20.82 72.83 -24.06
C GLN A 170 -21.68 71.98 -25.00
N ALA A 171 -22.19 70.83 -24.54
CA ALA A 171 -23.10 70.01 -25.36
C ALA A 171 -24.33 70.78 -25.84
N VAL A 172 -24.92 71.67 -25.03
CA VAL A 172 -26.03 72.54 -25.44
C VAL A 172 -25.59 73.55 -26.51
N LEU A 173 -24.46 74.24 -26.29
CA LEU A 173 -23.97 75.33 -27.14
C LEU A 173 -23.45 74.84 -28.50
N GLU A 174 -22.53 73.87 -28.51
CA GLU A 174 -21.86 73.38 -29.74
C GLU A 174 -22.81 72.63 -30.68
N SER A 175 -23.83 71.95 -30.14
CA SER A 175 -24.79 71.16 -30.92
C SER A 175 -26.08 71.90 -31.26
N GLY A 176 -26.27 73.12 -30.73
CA GLY A 176 -27.56 73.82 -30.80
C GLY A 176 -28.70 72.97 -30.28
N TRP A 177 -28.60 72.48 -29.04
CA TRP A 177 -29.56 71.54 -28.42
C TRP A 177 -29.73 70.20 -29.16
N GLY A 178 -28.68 69.72 -29.84
CA GLY A 178 -28.68 68.49 -30.62
C GLY A 178 -29.45 68.60 -31.94
N SER A 179 -29.57 69.82 -32.48
CA SER A 179 -30.28 70.10 -33.75
C SER A 179 -29.36 70.54 -34.89
N SER A 180 -28.08 70.82 -34.62
CA SER A 180 -27.12 71.15 -35.68
C SER A 180 -26.91 69.96 -36.62
N GLY A 181 -26.61 70.23 -37.90
CA GLY A 181 -26.37 69.20 -38.91
C GLY A 181 -25.33 68.18 -38.44
N LEU A 182 -24.15 68.64 -38.03
CA LEU A 182 -23.07 67.80 -37.50
C LEU A 182 -23.50 66.95 -36.28
N SER A 183 -24.34 67.48 -35.39
CA SER A 183 -24.83 66.72 -34.21
C SER A 183 -25.88 65.65 -34.55
N THR A 184 -26.51 65.74 -35.73
CA THR A 184 -27.56 64.84 -36.20
C THR A 184 -27.07 63.84 -37.27
N SER A 185 -26.11 64.20 -38.12
CA SER A 185 -25.47 63.30 -39.11
C SER A 185 -24.31 62.49 -38.52
N ALA A 186 -23.44 63.15 -37.74
CA ALA A 186 -22.22 62.59 -37.17
C ALA A 186 -22.32 62.25 -35.67
N ASN A 187 -23.47 62.47 -35.02
CA ASN A 187 -23.67 62.34 -33.57
C ASN A 187 -22.71 63.21 -32.72
N ASN A 188 -22.02 64.20 -33.30
CA ASN A 188 -20.96 64.95 -32.65
C ASN A 188 -21.54 66.16 -31.92
N LEU A 189 -21.65 66.04 -30.60
CA LEU A 189 -22.26 67.06 -29.73
C LEU A 189 -21.32 68.23 -29.38
N PHE A 190 -20.04 68.16 -29.76
CA PHE A 190 -18.97 69.01 -29.21
C PHE A 190 -18.06 69.63 -30.28
N GLY A 191 -18.40 69.47 -31.57
CA GLY A 191 -17.62 70.05 -32.69
C GLY A 191 -16.18 69.53 -32.81
N ILE A 192 -15.87 68.34 -32.26
CA ILE A 192 -14.48 67.86 -32.18
C ILE A 192 -13.99 67.43 -33.56
N LYS A 193 -12.87 68.02 -34.01
CA LYS A 193 -12.22 67.75 -35.31
C LYS A 193 -11.44 66.41 -35.33
N GLY A 194 -11.11 65.95 -36.54
CA GLY A 194 -10.41 64.69 -36.81
C GLY A 194 -11.35 63.48 -36.92
N ARG A 195 -10.83 62.27 -36.68
CA ARG A 195 -11.53 60.99 -36.87
C ARG A 195 -11.75 60.25 -35.55
N TYR A 196 -12.89 59.56 -35.41
CA TYR A 196 -13.17 58.64 -34.31
C TYR A 196 -13.27 57.21 -34.86
N ASN A 197 -12.36 56.31 -34.48
CA ASN A 197 -12.24 54.97 -35.07
C ASN A 197 -12.26 54.99 -36.61
N ASN A 198 -11.47 55.90 -37.20
CA ASN A 198 -11.41 56.22 -38.63
C ASN A 198 -12.69 56.80 -39.28
N GLN A 199 -13.77 57.01 -38.52
CA GLN A 199 -15.01 57.64 -39.00
C GLN A 199 -14.97 59.17 -38.83
N TYR A 200 -15.39 59.89 -39.87
CA TYR A 200 -15.49 61.35 -39.91
C TYR A 200 -16.56 61.81 -40.90
N GLU A 201 -16.89 63.10 -40.87
CA GLU A 201 -17.57 63.81 -41.96
C GLU A 201 -16.78 65.07 -42.34
N LEU A 202 -16.86 65.49 -43.61
CA LEU A 202 -16.33 66.77 -44.06
C LEU A 202 -17.40 67.85 -43.93
N TRP A 203 -17.10 68.90 -43.17
CA TRP A 203 -17.96 70.08 -43.05
C TRP A 203 -17.15 71.36 -43.33
N PRO A 204 -17.75 72.39 -43.94
CA PRO A 204 -17.08 73.66 -44.20
C PRO A 204 -16.70 74.35 -42.88
N THR A 205 -15.50 74.91 -42.86
CA THR A 205 -14.82 75.44 -41.68
C THR A 205 -14.01 76.69 -42.05
N ALA A 206 -14.27 77.80 -41.39
CA ALA A 206 -13.62 79.08 -41.55
C ALA A 206 -12.42 79.09 -40.61
N GLU A 207 -11.22 79.13 -41.19
CA GLU A 207 -9.98 79.26 -40.44
C GLU A 207 -9.47 80.70 -40.60
N TYR A 208 -8.86 81.25 -39.55
CA TYR A 208 -8.28 82.59 -39.59
C TYR A 208 -6.82 82.50 -40.04
N ILE A 209 -6.59 82.67 -41.35
CA ILE A 209 -5.30 82.48 -42.01
C ILE A 209 -4.77 83.83 -42.49
N ASN A 210 -3.53 84.16 -42.13
CA ASN A 210 -2.82 85.38 -42.55
C ASN A 210 -3.60 86.70 -42.34
N GLY A 211 -4.45 86.76 -41.30
CA GLY A 211 -5.25 87.94 -40.97
C GLY A 211 -6.65 87.98 -41.59
N GLN A 212 -7.05 86.97 -42.37
CA GLN A 212 -8.34 86.87 -43.03
C GLN A 212 -9.06 85.55 -42.68
N TRP A 213 -10.39 85.57 -42.67
CA TRP A 213 -11.20 84.35 -42.54
C TRP A 213 -11.37 83.68 -43.92
N VAL A 214 -11.06 82.39 -44.02
CA VAL A 214 -11.20 81.60 -45.25
C VAL A 214 -11.85 80.24 -44.98
N THR A 215 -12.85 79.88 -45.79
CA THR A 215 -13.61 78.63 -45.62
C THR A 215 -12.96 77.47 -46.36
N VAL A 216 -12.54 76.44 -45.61
CA VAL A 216 -11.96 75.17 -46.05
C VAL A 216 -12.80 74.01 -45.50
N ASN A 217 -12.84 72.86 -46.16
CA ASN A 217 -13.51 71.68 -45.59
C ASN A 217 -12.59 70.99 -44.56
N ALA A 218 -13.10 70.71 -43.36
CA ALA A 218 -12.38 70.03 -42.30
C ALA A 218 -13.06 68.72 -41.88
N GLU A 219 -12.27 67.76 -41.42
CA GLU A 219 -12.78 66.50 -40.85
C GLU A 219 -13.31 66.72 -39.43
N PHE A 220 -14.53 66.28 -39.17
CA PHE A 220 -15.14 66.22 -37.84
C PHE A 220 -15.46 64.78 -37.45
N ARG A 221 -15.26 64.44 -36.17
CA ARG A 221 -15.42 63.07 -35.68
C ARG A 221 -16.86 62.59 -35.85
N LYS A 222 -17.03 61.35 -36.33
CA LYS A 222 -18.33 60.69 -36.44
C LYS A 222 -18.47 59.56 -35.42
N TYR A 223 -19.53 59.62 -34.61
CA TYR A 223 -19.77 58.71 -33.49
C TYR A 223 -20.95 57.74 -33.76
N PRO A 224 -20.94 56.53 -33.18
CA PRO A 224 -22.09 55.62 -33.20
C PRO A 224 -23.34 56.19 -32.53
N SER A 225 -23.17 56.97 -31.45
CA SER A 225 -24.26 57.72 -30.79
C SER A 225 -23.71 58.89 -29.97
N TRP A 226 -24.61 59.75 -29.49
CA TRP A 226 -24.29 60.82 -28.53
C TRP A 226 -23.56 60.31 -27.27
N LYS A 227 -23.79 59.06 -26.83
CA LYS A 227 -23.09 58.48 -25.66
C LYS A 227 -21.58 58.39 -25.90
N GLU A 228 -21.17 57.97 -27.09
CA GLU A 228 -19.76 57.88 -27.47
C GLU A 228 -19.16 59.28 -27.66
N SER A 229 -19.93 60.26 -28.15
CA SER A 229 -19.50 61.67 -28.21
C SER A 229 -19.27 62.28 -26.82
N MET A 230 -20.16 62.01 -25.85
CA MET A 230 -20.02 62.45 -24.45
C MET A 230 -18.79 61.83 -23.76
N GLU A 231 -18.51 60.55 -24.02
CA GLU A 231 -17.33 59.84 -23.49
C GLU A 231 -16.04 60.32 -24.15
N ASP A 232 -16.05 60.58 -25.47
CA ASP A 232 -14.90 61.07 -26.23
C ASP A 232 -14.57 62.54 -25.93
N HIS A 233 -15.56 63.39 -25.63
CA HIS A 233 -15.30 64.74 -25.09
C HIS A 233 -14.55 64.67 -23.74
N GLY A 234 -15.00 63.81 -22.83
CA GLY A 234 -14.31 63.57 -21.56
C GLY A 234 -12.88 63.04 -21.74
N LYS A 235 -12.67 62.19 -22.76
CA LYS A 235 -11.34 61.70 -23.14
C LYS A 235 -10.47 62.79 -23.78
N PHE A 236 -11.00 63.58 -24.70
CA PHE A 236 -10.30 64.66 -25.42
C PHE A 236 -9.70 65.70 -24.46
N LEU A 237 -10.46 66.09 -23.42
CA LEU A 237 -9.97 67.00 -22.37
C LEU A 237 -8.92 66.38 -21.43
N VAL A 238 -8.78 65.05 -21.40
CA VAL A 238 -7.79 64.33 -20.59
C VAL A 238 -6.53 63.98 -21.38
N ASP A 239 -6.70 63.56 -22.64
CA ASP A 239 -5.60 63.22 -23.55
C ASP A 239 -4.78 64.46 -23.93
N ASN A 240 -5.40 65.65 -23.99
CA ASN A 240 -4.74 66.90 -24.32
C ASN A 240 -4.38 67.73 -23.07
N SER A 241 -3.08 67.85 -22.82
CA SER A 241 -2.49 68.53 -21.67
C SER A 241 -2.88 70.00 -21.51
N ARG A 242 -3.29 70.71 -22.59
CA ARG A 242 -3.70 72.13 -22.49
C ARG A 242 -4.93 72.33 -21.60
N TYR A 243 -5.83 71.36 -21.55
CA TYR A 243 -7.05 71.42 -20.72
C TYR A 243 -6.84 70.93 -19.28
N ALA A 244 -5.63 70.52 -18.89
CA ALA A 244 -5.35 69.91 -17.58
C ALA A 244 -5.78 70.76 -16.37
N LYS A 245 -5.84 72.10 -16.50
CA LYS A 245 -6.33 73.00 -15.44
C LYS A 245 -7.84 72.90 -15.19
N VAL A 246 -8.62 72.43 -16.18
CA VAL A 246 -10.08 72.26 -16.11
C VAL A 246 -10.45 70.98 -15.33
N LEU A 247 -9.59 69.95 -15.41
CA LEU A 247 -9.82 68.64 -14.81
C LEU A 247 -9.83 68.74 -13.28
N GLY A 248 -10.91 68.27 -12.66
CA GLY A 248 -11.12 68.31 -11.21
C GLY A 248 -11.58 69.67 -10.68
N GLN A 249 -11.73 70.69 -11.53
CA GLN A 249 -12.32 71.97 -11.12
C GLN A 249 -13.78 71.79 -10.71
N LYS A 250 -14.17 72.38 -9.58
CA LYS A 250 -15.54 72.30 -9.01
C LYS A 250 -16.33 73.60 -9.08
N ASP A 251 -15.65 74.71 -9.28
CA ASP A 251 -16.27 76.01 -9.56
C ASP A 251 -16.50 76.12 -11.08
N TYR A 252 -17.75 76.18 -11.51
CA TYR A 252 -18.10 76.24 -12.94
C TYR A 252 -17.72 77.57 -13.59
N LYS A 253 -17.68 78.69 -12.86
CA LYS A 253 -17.22 79.98 -13.39
C LYS A 253 -15.72 79.93 -13.66
N LYS A 254 -14.97 79.29 -12.76
CA LYS A 254 -13.55 79.01 -12.98
C LYS A 254 -13.31 77.94 -14.06
N ALA A 255 -14.16 76.92 -14.18
CA ALA A 255 -14.01 75.88 -15.20
C ALA A 255 -14.28 76.40 -16.63
N THR A 256 -15.33 77.21 -16.80
CA THR A 256 -15.67 77.88 -18.08
C THR A 256 -14.60 78.89 -18.51
N GLN A 257 -14.01 79.64 -17.56
CA GLN A 257 -12.85 80.49 -17.83
C GLN A 257 -11.62 79.67 -18.27
N LEU A 258 -11.27 78.60 -17.53
CA LEU A 258 -10.07 77.82 -17.78
C LEU A 258 -10.11 77.01 -19.09
N ILE A 259 -11.28 76.59 -19.57
CA ILE A 259 -11.40 75.88 -20.86
C ILE A 259 -11.27 76.85 -22.06
N TRP A 260 -11.67 78.10 -21.88
CA TRP A 260 -11.44 79.18 -22.86
C TRP A 260 -9.98 79.64 -22.87
N GLU A 261 -9.34 79.83 -21.70
CA GLU A 261 -7.89 80.09 -21.62
C GLU A 261 -7.06 78.95 -22.20
N ALA A 262 -7.53 77.71 -22.06
CA ALA A 262 -6.96 76.54 -22.73
C ALA A 262 -7.28 76.48 -24.24
N GLY A 263 -7.96 77.48 -24.80
CA GLY A 263 -8.22 77.66 -26.23
C GLY A 263 -9.15 76.61 -26.84
N TYR A 264 -10.22 76.23 -26.14
CA TYR A 264 -11.27 75.35 -26.68
C TYR A 264 -12.07 76.03 -27.80
N ALA A 265 -12.39 77.32 -27.63
CA ALA A 265 -13.06 78.18 -28.60
C ALA A 265 -12.34 79.53 -28.71
N THR A 266 -12.53 80.25 -29.82
CA THR A 266 -11.92 81.56 -30.12
C THR A 266 -12.77 82.77 -29.73
N ASP A 267 -14.07 82.55 -29.50
CA ASP A 267 -15.05 83.56 -29.09
C ASP A 267 -14.73 84.12 -27.69
N PRO A 268 -14.56 85.44 -27.50
CA PRO A 268 -14.23 86.02 -26.19
C PRO A 268 -15.37 85.92 -25.17
N ASP A 269 -16.63 85.86 -25.62
CA ASP A 269 -17.80 85.74 -24.74
C ASP A 269 -18.13 84.29 -24.36
N TYR A 270 -17.36 83.31 -24.85
CA TYR A 270 -17.59 81.89 -24.65
C TYR A 270 -17.76 81.49 -23.16
N PRO A 271 -16.93 81.97 -22.19
CA PRO A 271 -17.16 81.71 -20.77
C PRO A 271 -18.52 82.23 -20.28
N GLY A 272 -18.95 83.41 -20.75
CA GLY A 272 -20.23 84.01 -20.40
C GLY A 272 -21.41 83.22 -20.96
N LYS A 273 -21.33 82.80 -22.23
CA LYS A 273 -22.34 81.95 -22.92
C LYS A 273 -22.49 80.60 -22.20
N LEU A 274 -21.40 79.96 -21.80
CA LEU A 274 -21.44 78.74 -21.00
C LEU A 274 -22.02 78.98 -19.59
N GLN A 275 -21.57 80.01 -18.86
CA GLN A 275 -22.11 80.32 -17.52
C GLN A 275 -23.61 80.60 -17.55
N SER A 276 -24.09 81.39 -18.52
CA SER A 276 -25.52 81.67 -18.72
C SER A 276 -26.31 80.38 -18.99
N THR A 277 -25.72 79.47 -19.77
CA THR A 277 -26.33 78.15 -20.07
C THR A 277 -26.37 77.24 -18.84
N ILE A 278 -25.35 77.28 -17.97
CA ILE A 278 -25.30 76.54 -16.69
C ILE A 278 -26.33 77.08 -15.70
N GLU A 279 -26.44 78.40 -15.57
CA GLU A 279 -27.36 79.06 -14.63
C GLU A 279 -28.82 78.89 -15.08
N TYR A 280 -29.15 79.21 -16.34
CA TYR A 280 -30.51 79.11 -16.90
C TYR A 280 -31.10 77.70 -16.81
N ASN A 281 -30.28 76.68 -17.03
CA ASN A 281 -30.70 75.27 -16.99
C ASN A 281 -30.44 74.56 -15.66
N ASN A 282 -29.98 75.30 -14.62
CA ASN A 282 -29.64 74.76 -13.30
C ASN A 282 -28.69 73.53 -13.35
N LEU A 283 -27.71 73.54 -14.27
CA LEU A 283 -26.81 72.39 -14.47
C LEU A 283 -25.89 72.17 -13.26
N VAL A 284 -25.75 73.17 -12.38
CA VAL A 284 -25.08 73.06 -11.07
C VAL A 284 -25.71 71.96 -10.18
N ALA A 285 -26.97 71.58 -10.42
CA ALA A 285 -27.58 70.42 -9.78
C ALA A 285 -26.88 69.10 -10.14
N TRP A 286 -26.34 68.97 -11.36
CA TRP A 286 -25.63 67.77 -11.82
C TRP A 286 -24.25 67.64 -11.17
N ASP A 287 -23.60 68.78 -10.89
CA ASP A 287 -22.33 68.82 -10.16
C ASP A 287 -22.52 68.26 -8.74
N LYS A 288 -23.57 68.72 -8.03
CA LYS A 288 -23.94 68.23 -6.70
C LYS A 288 -24.18 66.71 -6.70
N GLU A 289 -24.99 66.22 -7.64
CA GLU A 289 -25.28 64.78 -7.82
C GLU A 289 -24.02 63.96 -8.18
N ALA A 290 -23.07 64.55 -8.89
CA ALA A 290 -21.80 63.90 -9.21
C ALA A 290 -20.79 63.90 -8.03
N PHE A 291 -21.01 64.73 -7.01
CA PHE A 291 -20.18 64.81 -5.80
C PHE A 291 -20.67 63.90 -4.66
N GLU A 292 -21.86 63.30 -4.76
CA GLU A 292 -22.41 62.41 -3.73
C GLU A 292 -21.92 60.95 -3.88
N ASP A 293 -20.91 60.58 -3.07
CA ASP A 293 -20.41 59.20 -2.93
C ASP A 293 -21.42 58.31 -2.17
N THR A 294 -22.44 57.84 -2.89
CA THR A 294 -23.47 56.93 -2.37
C THR A 294 -22.91 55.55 -2.02
N VAL A 295 -22.81 55.26 -0.73
CA VAL A 295 -22.31 53.97 -0.22
C VAL A 295 -23.26 52.83 -0.60
N ASN A 296 -22.82 51.93 -1.47
CA ASN A 296 -23.55 50.71 -1.79
C ASN A 296 -23.59 49.74 -0.58
N LEU A 297 -24.69 49.83 0.19
CA LEU A 297 -24.90 49.05 1.41
C LEU A 297 -25.00 47.53 1.18
N ALA A 298 -25.33 47.06 -0.02
CA ALA A 298 -25.40 45.62 -0.31
C ALA A 298 -24.04 44.93 -0.12
N ASN A 299 -22.95 45.67 -0.33
CA ASN A 299 -21.58 45.19 -0.13
C ASN A 299 -21.19 45.04 1.36
N TYR A 300 -22.04 45.45 2.31
CA TYR A 300 -21.75 45.47 3.74
C TYR A 300 -22.71 44.56 4.55
N TYR A 301 -22.27 44.14 5.73
CA TYR A 301 -23.17 43.70 6.79
C TYR A 301 -23.81 44.93 7.45
N THR A 302 -25.14 44.99 7.45
CA THR A 302 -25.94 46.08 8.04
C THR A 302 -26.64 45.68 9.34
N SER A 303 -26.75 44.39 9.62
CA SER A 303 -27.18 43.80 10.89
C SER A 303 -26.03 43.02 11.54
N ASN A 304 -25.97 42.98 12.87
CA ASN A 304 -24.83 42.40 13.60
C ASN A 304 -24.66 40.89 13.30
N PRO A 305 -23.56 40.46 12.65
CA PRO A 305 -23.31 39.05 12.29
C PRO A 305 -22.92 38.15 13.48
N LYS A 306 -22.71 38.73 14.67
CA LYS A 306 -22.21 38.14 15.93
C LYS A 306 -20.79 37.58 15.88
N LYS A 307 -20.44 36.81 14.85
CA LYS A 307 -19.06 36.38 14.57
C LYS A 307 -18.77 36.43 13.08
N VAL A 308 -17.57 36.90 12.75
CA VAL A 308 -17.04 36.90 11.37
C VAL A 308 -15.67 36.24 11.32
N VAL A 309 -15.31 35.71 10.14
CA VAL A 309 -13.92 35.42 9.77
C VAL A 309 -13.43 36.48 8.79
N THR A 310 -12.19 36.94 8.95
CA THR A 310 -11.52 37.85 8.02
C THR A 310 -11.11 37.10 6.74
N LYS A 311 -11.59 37.52 5.57
CA LYS A 311 -11.18 37.02 4.24
C LYS A 311 -9.85 37.63 3.80
N LYS A 312 -9.57 38.87 4.20
CA LYS A 312 -8.33 39.61 3.90
C LYS A 312 -7.68 40.03 5.21
N ALA A 313 -6.36 40.25 5.20
CA ALA A 313 -5.71 40.92 6.32
C ALA A 313 -6.04 42.43 6.28
N ASP A 314 -6.37 43.02 7.42
CA ASP A 314 -6.78 44.42 7.55
C ASP A 314 -6.60 44.90 9.01
N TYR A 315 -6.60 46.21 9.22
CA TYR A 315 -6.51 46.80 10.56
C TYR A 315 -7.90 46.94 11.21
N SER A 316 -7.98 46.82 12.54
CA SER A 316 -9.02 47.49 13.32
C SER A 316 -8.60 48.91 13.69
N TYR A 317 -9.60 49.74 14.01
CA TYR A 317 -9.46 51.18 14.24
C TYR A 317 -10.12 51.59 15.57
N LYS A 318 -9.69 52.71 16.16
CA LYS A 318 -10.23 53.25 17.43
C LYS A 318 -11.66 53.80 17.34
N GLY A 319 -12.17 54.02 16.13
CA GLY A 319 -13.49 54.58 15.87
C GLY A 319 -14.00 54.23 14.46
N VAL A 320 -15.21 54.66 14.14
CA VAL A 320 -15.86 54.39 12.83
C VAL A 320 -15.15 55.03 11.63
N GLU A 321 -14.41 56.12 11.86
CA GLU A 321 -13.61 56.81 10.83
C GLU A 321 -12.21 56.18 10.70
N PHE A 322 -11.99 55.51 9.57
CA PHE A 322 -10.82 54.68 9.31
C PHE A 322 -9.67 55.51 8.73
N THR A 323 -8.84 56.07 9.62
CA THR A 323 -7.64 56.83 9.27
C THR A 323 -6.37 56.09 9.72
N THR A 324 -5.22 56.41 9.13
CA THR A 324 -3.92 55.79 9.51
C THR A 324 -3.60 55.99 11.00
N ALA A 325 -3.88 57.18 11.55
CA ALA A 325 -3.68 57.50 12.96
C ALA A 325 -4.62 56.73 13.92
N ASN A 326 -5.79 56.29 13.43
CA ASN A 326 -6.77 55.55 14.21
C ASN A 326 -6.52 54.03 14.22
N ARG A 327 -5.54 53.49 13.48
CA ARG A 327 -5.23 52.06 13.46
C ARG A 327 -4.82 51.52 14.84
N VAL A 328 -5.22 50.29 15.14
CA VAL A 328 -4.90 49.61 16.41
C VAL A 328 -4.17 48.29 16.15
N LYS A 329 -4.81 47.33 15.48
CA LYS A 329 -4.29 45.97 15.32
C LYS A 329 -4.56 45.42 13.93
N ASN A 330 -3.53 44.88 13.28
CA ASN A 330 -3.68 44.14 12.02
C ASN A 330 -4.09 42.70 12.33
N TYR A 331 -5.19 42.24 11.75
CA TYR A 331 -5.68 40.86 11.88
C TYR A 331 -5.40 40.12 10.57
N ALA A 332 -4.68 39.01 10.63
CA ALA A 332 -4.38 38.20 9.45
C ALA A 332 -5.64 37.51 8.90
N SER A 333 -5.67 37.19 7.60
CA SER A 333 -6.74 36.40 7.01
C SER A 333 -6.94 35.05 7.72
N GLY A 334 -8.19 34.60 7.84
CA GLY A 334 -8.58 33.45 8.64
C GLY A 334 -8.83 33.74 10.14
N THR A 335 -8.57 34.96 10.64
CA THR A 335 -8.86 35.31 12.04
C THR A 335 -10.36 35.44 12.28
N ILE A 336 -10.85 34.91 13.41
CA ILE A 336 -12.25 35.02 13.83
C ILE A 336 -12.40 36.20 14.80
N LEU A 337 -13.36 37.08 14.52
CA LEU A 337 -13.69 38.26 15.31
C LEU A 337 -15.11 38.10 15.91
N THR A 338 -15.29 38.53 17.16
CA THR A 338 -16.60 38.62 17.82
C THR A 338 -17.11 40.05 17.72
N VAL A 339 -18.37 40.22 17.29
CA VAL A 339 -18.97 41.51 16.94
C VAL A 339 -20.08 41.87 17.95
N THR A 340 -19.89 42.98 18.68
CA THR A 340 -20.81 43.50 19.70
C THR A 340 -21.94 44.30 19.07
N ALA A 341 -21.61 45.21 18.15
CA ALA A 341 -22.54 46.13 17.50
C ALA A 341 -22.16 46.38 16.03
N ILE A 342 -23.04 47.08 15.30
CA ILE A 342 -22.71 47.73 14.04
C ILE A 342 -23.01 49.22 14.17
N GLU A 343 -22.05 50.04 13.77
CA GLU A 343 -22.15 51.49 13.72
C GLU A 343 -21.86 51.99 12.29
N LYS A 344 -22.06 53.27 12.03
CA LYS A 344 -21.83 53.89 10.71
C LYS A 344 -20.87 55.06 10.84
N SER A 345 -19.96 55.22 9.87
CA SER A 345 -19.21 56.46 9.68
C SER A 345 -20.12 57.61 9.21
N LYS A 346 -19.61 58.85 9.20
CA LYS A 346 -20.31 60.07 8.80
C LYS A 346 -20.94 59.99 7.40
N ASN A 347 -20.32 59.25 6.48
CA ASN A 347 -20.86 58.97 5.14
C ASN A 347 -21.79 57.73 5.08
N GLY A 348 -22.26 57.22 6.23
CA GLY A 348 -23.18 56.09 6.31
C GLY A 348 -22.55 54.69 6.22
N THR A 349 -21.23 54.57 6.03
CA THR A 349 -20.60 53.25 5.80
C THR A 349 -20.60 52.37 7.05
N PRO A 350 -21.12 51.13 7.02
CA PRO A 350 -21.14 50.25 8.18
C PRO A 350 -19.75 49.80 8.67
N ARG A 351 -19.66 49.59 10.00
CA ARG A 351 -18.47 49.18 10.76
C ARG A 351 -18.87 48.13 11.79
N LEU A 352 -18.08 47.07 11.93
CA LEU A 352 -18.26 46.06 12.97
C LEU A 352 -17.54 46.52 14.24
N GLN A 353 -18.26 46.80 15.31
CA GLN A 353 -17.64 47.01 16.62
C GLN A 353 -17.26 45.63 17.19
N LEU A 354 -16.00 45.47 17.60
CA LEU A 354 -15.44 44.24 18.11
C LEU A 354 -15.54 44.16 19.64
N SER A 355 -15.41 42.95 20.19
CA SER A 355 -15.40 42.71 21.64
C SER A 355 -14.24 43.35 22.41
N ASP A 356 -13.25 43.94 21.73
CA ASP A 356 -12.16 44.74 22.31
C ASP A 356 -12.40 46.27 22.17
N GLY A 357 -13.61 46.68 21.74
CA GLY A 357 -14.00 48.08 21.53
C GLY A 357 -13.49 48.69 20.23
N THR A 358 -12.63 48.00 19.47
CA THR A 358 -12.13 48.49 18.18
C THR A 358 -13.12 48.20 17.04
N TYR A 359 -12.97 48.91 15.93
CA TYR A 359 -13.86 48.82 14.77
C TYR A 359 -13.17 48.14 13.59
N PHE A 360 -13.84 47.19 12.95
CA PHE A 360 -13.38 46.50 11.74
C PHE A 360 -14.33 46.76 10.56
N THR A 361 -13.86 46.56 9.33
CA THR A 361 -14.71 46.75 8.15
C THR A 361 -15.85 45.73 8.10
N ALA A 362 -17.07 46.20 7.84
CA ALA A 362 -18.24 45.34 7.62
C ALA A 362 -18.37 44.85 6.17
N HIS A 363 -17.37 45.12 5.30
CA HIS A 363 -17.42 44.83 3.87
C HIS A 363 -17.30 43.33 3.56
N ARG A 364 -18.25 42.77 2.80
CA ARG A 364 -18.41 41.32 2.53
C ARG A 364 -17.27 40.68 1.74
N SER A 365 -16.35 41.45 1.16
CA SER A 365 -15.11 40.92 0.56
C SER A 365 -13.91 40.91 1.52
N ASN A 366 -13.98 41.61 2.65
CA ASN A 366 -12.95 41.63 3.71
C ASN A 366 -13.34 40.70 4.88
N VAL A 367 -14.63 40.49 5.12
CA VAL A 367 -15.17 39.60 6.18
C VAL A 367 -16.26 38.65 5.67
N GLN A 368 -16.53 37.60 6.44
CA GLN A 368 -17.66 36.68 6.23
C GLN A 368 -18.28 36.30 7.57
N GLN A 369 -19.59 36.47 7.70
CA GLN A 369 -20.38 35.98 8.83
C GLN A 369 -20.25 34.46 8.97
N LEU A 370 -20.13 34.00 10.22
CA LEU A 370 -20.05 32.59 10.59
C LEU A 370 -21.40 32.08 11.12
N VAL A 371 -21.64 30.78 11.02
CA VAL A 371 -22.80 30.13 11.63
C VAL A 371 -22.83 30.32 13.15
N SER A 372 -24.02 30.47 13.74
CA SER A 372 -24.18 30.72 15.19
C SER A 372 -23.55 29.63 16.06
N ASN A 373 -23.61 28.37 15.61
CA ASN A 373 -23.04 27.20 16.29
C ASN A 373 -21.56 26.93 15.95
N VAL A 374 -20.81 27.91 15.43
CA VAL A 374 -19.41 27.75 14.98
C VAL A 374 -18.47 27.18 16.05
N ALA A 375 -18.79 27.34 17.34
CA ALA A 375 -18.05 26.73 18.46
C ALA A 375 -17.98 25.19 18.39
N ASN A 376 -18.95 24.55 17.73
CA ASN A 376 -19.00 23.09 17.57
C ASN A 376 -18.09 22.58 16.43
N TYR A 377 -17.30 23.45 15.78
CA TYR A 377 -16.44 23.12 14.66
C TYR A 377 -14.96 23.37 14.99
N TYR A 378 -14.05 22.73 14.26
CA TYR A 378 -12.65 23.13 14.22
C TYR A 378 -12.48 24.35 13.30
N THR A 379 -12.06 25.47 13.88
CA THR A 379 -11.80 26.75 13.19
C THR A 379 -10.31 27.03 12.97
N THR A 380 -9.45 26.33 13.69
CA THR A 380 -8.00 26.24 13.45
C THR A 380 -7.67 24.89 12.82
N ASN A 381 -6.62 24.82 11.98
CA ASN A 381 -6.27 23.57 11.31
C ASN A 381 -5.83 22.50 12.35
N PRO A 382 -6.52 21.34 12.46
CA PRO A 382 -6.09 20.26 13.34
C PRO A 382 -4.87 19.48 12.81
N SER A 383 -4.46 19.71 11.56
CA SER A 383 -3.42 19.03 10.78
C SER A 383 -3.70 17.56 10.47
N LYS A 384 -4.21 16.80 11.45
CA LYS A 384 -4.77 15.46 11.25
C LYS A 384 -6.03 15.26 12.08
N ILE A 385 -7.01 14.55 11.54
CA ILE A 385 -8.22 14.16 12.25
C ILE A 385 -8.46 12.65 12.21
N ILE A 386 -9.36 12.17 13.07
CA ILE A 386 -9.89 10.82 13.09
C ILE A 386 -11.42 10.91 12.95
N MET A 387 -12.00 10.08 12.09
CA MET A 387 -13.46 10.01 11.87
C MET A 387 -14.17 9.42 13.10
N LYS A 388 -15.11 10.16 13.70
CA LYS A 388 -15.92 9.68 14.86
C LYS A 388 -17.08 8.78 14.45
N LYS A 389 -17.58 8.98 13.22
CA LYS A 389 -18.62 8.20 12.53
C LYS A 389 -18.30 8.16 11.03
N ASP A 390 -19.05 7.37 10.27
CA ASP A 390 -19.02 7.42 8.81
C ASP A 390 -19.53 8.78 8.30
N ASP A 391 -18.84 9.40 7.34
CA ASP A 391 -19.27 10.64 6.69
C ASP A 391 -18.68 10.77 5.28
N TYR A 392 -19.34 11.52 4.41
CA TYR A 392 -18.82 11.82 3.07
C TYR A 392 -17.86 13.02 3.10
N ALA A 393 -16.81 12.96 2.28
CA ALA A 393 -16.11 14.13 1.80
C ALA A 393 -16.65 14.54 0.42
N TYR A 394 -16.59 15.83 0.13
CA TYR A 394 -17.27 16.50 -0.97
C TYR A 394 -16.28 17.25 -1.88
N ASN A 395 -16.67 17.48 -3.13
CA ASN A 395 -15.89 18.26 -4.10
C ASN A 395 -15.91 19.78 -3.81
N THR A 396 -16.89 20.28 -3.05
CA THR A 396 -17.05 21.70 -2.71
C THR A 396 -17.39 21.90 -1.23
N THR A 397 -17.41 23.16 -0.79
CA THR A 397 -17.72 23.56 0.59
C THR A 397 -19.20 23.46 0.97
N GLU A 398 -20.13 23.41 0.00
CA GLU A 398 -21.57 23.57 0.27
C GLU A 398 -22.30 22.29 0.68
N PHE A 399 -21.73 21.11 0.41
CA PHE A 399 -22.17 19.80 0.95
C PHE A 399 -23.58 19.38 0.52
N ASN A 400 -23.82 19.36 -0.80
CA ASN A 400 -25.05 18.79 -1.38
C ASN A 400 -24.83 17.34 -1.86
N THR A 401 -25.91 16.63 -2.20
CA THR A 401 -25.85 15.22 -2.65
C THR A 401 -24.98 15.02 -3.89
N GLY A 402 -25.12 15.88 -4.90
CA GLY A 402 -24.36 15.82 -6.16
C GLY A 402 -22.87 16.15 -6.04
N THR A 403 -22.41 16.70 -4.92
CA THR A 403 -20.99 16.99 -4.66
C THR A 403 -20.32 15.95 -3.75
N ARG A 404 -21.02 14.90 -3.32
CA ARG A 404 -20.41 13.77 -2.59
C ARG A 404 -19.37 13.08 -3.46
N ASN A 405 -18.19 12.83 -2.91
CA ASN A 405 -17.09 12.16 -3.59
C ASN A 405 -16.74 10.82 -2.93
N LYS A 406 -16.37 10.85 -1.65
CA LYS A 406 -15.79 9.68 -0.97
C LYS A 406 -16.32 9.51 0.45
N LEU A 407 -16.89 8.34 0.71
CA LEU A 407 -17.28 7.92 2.05
C LEU A 407 -16.02 7.57 2.86
N TYR A 408 -15.78 8.29 3.96
CA TYR A 408 -14.74 7.96 4.93
C TYR A 408 -15.37 7.27 6.14
N LYS A 409 -14.86 6.09 6.47
CA LYS A 409 -15.36 5.24 7.56
C LYS A 409 -14.89 5.73 8.93
N LYS A 410 -15.70 5.45 9.98
CA LYS A 410 -15.31 5.64 11.38
C LYS A 410 -13.91 5.06 11.65
N GLY A 411 -13.07 5.82 12.33
CA GLY A 411 -11.69 5.45 12.62
C GLY A 411 -10.67 5.70 11.50
N ALA A 412 -11.08 6.18 10.32
CA ALA A 412 -10.13 6.64 9.30
C ALA A 412 -9.37 7.88 9.79
N VAL A 413 -8.05 7.92 9.57
CA VAL A 413 -7.16 9.03 9.94
C VAL A 413 -6.79 9.82 8.70
N LEU A 414 -7.09 11.13 8.69
CA LEU A 414 -7.02 11.98 7.49
C LEU A 414 -6.15 13.22 7.75
N ASN A 415 -5.35 13.61 6.75
CA ASN A 415 -4.51 14.81 6.81
C ASN A 415 -5.30 16.03 6.31
N VAL A 416 -5.20 17.16 7.02
CA VAL A 416 -5.93 18.40 6.74
C VAL A 416 -4.96 19.49 6.29
N LYS A 417 -5.18 20.00 5.07
CA LYS A 417 -4.41 21.08 4.44
C LYS A 417 -4.73 22.44 5.06
N SER A 418 -6.01 22.75 5.22
CA SER A 418 -6.47 24.03 5.80
C SER A 418 -7.91 23.94 6.31
N ILE A 419 -8.37 25.02 6.96
CA ILE A 419 -9.79 25.29 7.13
C ILE A 419 -10.30 26.09 5.92
N SER A 420 -11.52 25.81 5.50
CA SER A 420 -12.27 26.57 4.50
C SER A 420 -13.69 26.81 5.02
N TYR A 421 -14.44 27.71 4.41
CA TYR A 421 -15.79 28.09 4.85
C TYR A 421 -16.77 27.96 3.68
N SER A 422 -17.97 27.45 3.96
CA SER A 422 -19.07 27.45 3.00
C SER A 422 -19.58 28.87 2.74
N ALA A 423 -20.45 29.11 1.76
CA ALA A 423 -21.01 30.43 1.47
C ALA A 423 -21.66 31.07 2.72
N ASN A 424 -22.42 30.25 3.47
CA ASN A 424 -23.04 30.61 4.74
C ASN A 424 -22.09 30.57 5.96
N GLY A 425 -20.76 30.53 5.76
CA GLY A 425 -19.77 30.61 6.82
C GLY A 425 -19.64 29.35 7.69
N THR A 426 -20.07 28.19 7.20
CA THR A 426 -19.92 26.93 7.96
C THR A 426 -18.50 26.38 7.76
N PRO A 427 -17.73 26.07 8.82
CA PRO A 427 -16.37 25.57 8.65
C PRO A 427 -16.30 24.17 8.00
N ARG A 428 -15.22 23.96 7.24
CA ARG A 428 -14.87 22.76 6.47
C ARG A 428 -13.38 22.48 6.63
N LEU A 429 -13.02 21.21 6.69
CA LEU A 429 -11.63 20.74 6.60
C LEU A 429 -11.31 20.51 5.12
N LEU A 430 -10.40 21.28 4.54
CA LEU A 430 -9.83 20.93 3.24
C LEU A 430 -8.78 19.83 3.47
N LEU A 431 -9.03 18.63 2.96
CA LEU A 431 -8.11 17.50 3.05
C LEU A 431 -6.95 17.66 2.07
N THR A 432 -5.83 16.97 2.32
CA THR A 432 -4.65 17.05 1.44
C THR A 432 -4.87 16.53 0.02
N ASN A 433 -5.95 15.77 -0.22
CA ASN A 433 -6.37 15.31 -1.55
C ASN A 433 -7.42 16.22 -2.22
N GLY A 434 -7.59 17.46 -1.76
CA GLY A 434 -8.48 18.45 -2.38
C GLY A 434 -9.96 18.36 -1.99
N LEU A 435 -10.39 17.26 -1.36
CA LEU A 435 -11.77 17.09 -0.91
C LEU A 435 -12.06 17.85 0.39
N TYR A 436 -13.29 18.32 0.55
CA TYR A 436 -13.77 18.98 1.75
C TYR A 436 -14.50 18.00 2.67
N LEU A 437 -14.17 18.01 3.95
CA LEU A 437 -14.82 17.23 5.00
C LEU A 437 -15.42 18.17 6.06
N THR A 438 -16.42 17.70 6.81
CA THR A 438 -16.98 18.49 7.91
C THR A 438 -15.93 18.77 8.99
N ALA A 439 -15.91 20.00 9.51
CA ALA A 439 -15.09 20.36 10.67
C ALA A 439 -15.81 20.13 12.01
N HIS A 440 -17.04 19.59 12.00
CA HIS A 440 -17.87 19.48 13.21
C HIS A 440 -17.31 18.45 14.21
N GLN A 441 -17.11 18.87 15.45
CA GLN A 441 -16.41 18.11 16.50
C GLN A 441 -17.18 16.86 16.99
N SER A 442 -18.46 16.68 16.61
CA SER A 442 -19.15 15.39 16.80
C SER A 442 -18.91 14.38 15.67
N ASN A 443 -18.49 14.84 14.48
CA ASN A 443 -18.20 14.01 13.31
C ASN A 443 -16.71 13.63 13.23
N VAL A 444 -15.81 14.51 13.69
CA VAL A 444 -14.34 14.33 13.66
C VAL A 444 -13.68 14.73 14.98
N VAL A 445 -12.50 14.20 15.27
CA VAL A 445 -11.63 14.61 16.39
C VAL A 445 -10.20 14.87 15.91
N LYS A 446 -9.51 15.87 16.46
CA LYS A 446 -8.08 16.10 16.21
C LYS A 446 -7.25 14.88 16.66
N ALA A 447 -6.39 14.37 15.78
CA ALA A 447 -5.50 13.28 16.12
C ALA A 447 -4.34 13.77 17.01
N MET A 448 -3.85 12.90 17.90
CA MET A 448 -2.66 13.19 18.71
C MET A 448 -1.40 13.36 17.86
N ALA A 449 -0.47 14.20 18.30
CA ALA A 449 0.77 14.49 17.57
C ALA A 449 1.60 13.23 17.25
N THR A 450 1.55 12.21 18.13
CA THR A 450 2.27 10.94 17.99
C THR A 450 1.53 9.90 17.13
N ILE A 451 0.40 10.23 16.49
CA ILE A 451 -0.43 9.25 15.75
C ILE A 451 0.33 8.50 14.65
N SER A 452 1.37 9.10 14.06
CA SER A 452 2.26 8.46 13.08
C SER A 452 3.09 7.29 13.63
N LYS A 453 3.22 7.19 14.97
CA LYS A 453 3.87 6.05 15.65
C LYS A 453 2.89 4.91 15.95
N TYR A 454 1.66 4.97 15.47
CA TYR A 454 0.65 3.91 15.62
C TYR A 454 0.22 3.35 14.27
N TYR A 455 -0.12 2.06 14.23
CA TYR A 455 -0.88 1.49 13.13
C TYR A 455 -2.30 2.08 13.11
N THR A 456 -2.63 2.82 12.04
CA THR A 456 -3.96 3.40 11.77
C THR A 456 -4.72 2.65 10.65
N THR A 457 -4.06 1.69 10.00
CA THR A 457 -4.64 0.75 9.02
C THR A 457 -4.36 -0.67 9.52
N ASN A 458 -5.34 -1.59 9.45
CA ASN A 458 -5.19 -2.91 10.08
C ASN A 458 -3.99 -3.69 9.48
N PRO A 459 -2.96 -4.04 10.28
CA PRO A 459 -1.80 -4.81 9.81
C PRO A 459 -2.11 -6.27 9.42
N LYS A 460 -3.32 -6.78 9.72
CA LYS A 460 -3.78 -8.18 9.65
C LYS A 460 -3.05 -9.13 10.58
N THR A 461 -1.72 -9.13 10.56
CA THR A 461 -0.86 -9.97 11.40
C THR A 461 0.29 -9.12 11.93
N ILE A 462 0.62 -9.29 13.21
CA ILE A 462 1.72 -8.59 13.88
C ILE A 462 2.68 -9.55 14.56
N ILE A 463 3.87 -9.03 14.89
CA ILE A 463 4.85 -9.66 15.76
C ILE A 463 5.08 -8.74 16.97
N MET A 464 5.04 -9.29 18.18
CA MET A 464 5.32 -8.56 19.41
C MET A 464 6.81 -8.17 19.49
N LYS A 465 7.12 -6.88 19.62
CA LYS A 465 8.51 -6.39 19.68
C LYS A 465 9.15 -6.50 21.05
N LYS A 466 8.32 -6.61 22.09
CA LYS A 466 8.66 -6.77 23.51
C LYS A 466 7.58 -7.62 24.18
N ASP A 467 7.82 -8.02 25.42
CA ASP A 467 6.78 -8.58 26.28
C ASP A 467 5.76 -7.49 26.66
N ASP A 468 4.47 -7.77 26.48
CA ASP A 468 3.35 -6.92 26.93
C ASP A 468 2.09 -7.77 27.14
N TYR A 469 1.17 -7.32 27.97
CA TYR A 469 -0.08 -8.04 28.24
C TYR A 469 -1.09 -7.80 27.11
N VAL A 470 -1.98 -8.77 26.86
CA VAL A 470 -3.28 -8.40 26.26
C VAL A 470 -4.15 -7.70 27.30
N TYR A 471 -5.05 -6.84 26.85
CA TYR A 471 -6.00 -6.14 27.71
C TYR A 471 -7.44 -6.50 27.31
N LYS A 472 -8.34 -6.60 28.30
CA LYS A 472 -9.78 -6.86 28.12
C LYS A 472 -10.53 -5.63 27.58
N THR A 473 -9.95 -4.43 27.72
CA THR A 473 -10.54 -3.14 27.31
C THR A 473 -9.52 -2.28 26.57
N THR A 474 -10.00 -1.21 25.94
CA THR A 474 -9.17 -0.25 25.17
C THR A 474 -8.31 0.69 26.03
N GLU A 475 -8.63 0.88 27.31
CA GLU A 475 -7.99 1.92 28.13
C GLU A 475 -6.64 1.51 28.74
N PHE A 476 -6.37 0.20 28.83
CA PHE A 476 -5.07 -0.41 29.19
C PHE A 476 -4.67 -0.28 30.67
N ASN A 477 -5.63 -0.52 31.56
CA ASN A 477 -5.46 -0.47 33.01
C ASN A 477 -4.86 -1.80 33.54
N THR A 478 -4.22 -1.75 34.71
CA THR A 478 -3.65 -2.95 35.37
C THR A 478 -4.69 -4.05 35.60
N GLY A 479 -5.86 -3.70 36.12
CA GLY A 479 -6.98 -4.63 36.35
C GLY A 479 -7.65 -5.18 35.09
N THR A 480 -7.33 -4.68 33.89
CA THR A 480 -7.83 -5.23 32.63
C THR A 480 -6.81 -6.09 31.87
N ARG A 481 -5.62 -6.34 32.44
CA ARG A 481 -4.64 -7.28 31.87
C ARG A 481 -5.19 -8.72 31.79
N GLY A 482 -4.74 -9.44 30.75
CA GLY A 482 -4.97 -10.87 30.53
C GLY A 482 -3.65 -11.63 30.43
N ALA A 483 -3.53 -12.54 29.46
CA ALA A 483 -2.29 -13.29 29.23
C ALA A 483 -1.14 -12.39 28.74
N LEU A 484 0.05 -12.60 29.29
CA LEU A 484 1.30 -11.99 28.82
C LEU A 484 1.67 -12.54 27.44
N GLN A 485 1.80 -11.67 26.44
CA GLN A 485 2.32 -12.03 25.11
C GLN A 485 3.83 -11.79 25.09
N LYS A 486 4.59 -12.72 24.52
CA LYS A 486 6.06 -12.69 24.53
C LYS A 486 6.64 -12.00 23.29
N LYS A 487 7.82 -11.38 23.43
CA LYS A 487 8.62 -10.91 22.28
C LYS A 487 8.75 -12.03 21.22
N GLY A 488 8.52 -11.68 19.96
CA GLY A 488 8.53 -12.62 18.84
C GLY A 488 7.24 -13.42 18.67
N GLN A 489 6.24 -13.29 19.54
CA GLN A 489 4.96 -13.95 19.35
C GLN A 489 4.17 -13.29 18.22
N VAL A 490 3.61 -14.11 17.32
CA VAL A 490 2.83 -13.68 16.17
C VAL A 490 1.34 -13.70 16.50
N LEU A 491 0.61 -12.62 16.22
CA LEU A 491 -0.80 -12.44 16.59
C LEU A 491 -1.63 -11.92 15.41
N THR A 492 -2.86 -12.44 15.26
CA THR A 492 -3.82 -12.01 14.23
C THR A 492 -4.68 -10.86 14.75
N VAL A 493 -4.81 -9.80 13.93
CA VAL A 493 -5.53 -8.57 14.26
C VAL A 493 -6.84 -8.51 13.48
N LYS A 494 -7.95 -8.59 14.21
CA LYS A 494 -9.32 -8.49 13.69
C LYS A 494 -9.63 -7.07 13.20
N ALA A 495 -9.30 -6.06 14.00
CA ALA A 495 -9.62 -4.67 13.71
C ALA A 495 -8.67 -3.69 14.41
N ILE A 496 -8.67 -2.43 13.96
CA ILE A 496 -8.22 -1.31 14.78
C ILE A 496 -9.43 -0.76 15.52
N VAL A 497 -9.27 -0.56 16.83
CA VAL A 497 -10.26 0.01 17.73
C VAL A 497 -9.62 1.19 18.44
N TYR A 498 -10.42 2.18 18.83
CA TYR A 498 -9.95 3.40 19.48
C TYR A 498 -10.39 3.42 20.94
N SER A 499 -9.52 3.89 21.83
CA SER A 499 -9.85 4.19 23.23
C SER A 499 -10.78 5.41 23.34
N ALA A 500 -11.30 5.69 24.53
CA ALA A 500 -12.10 6.89 24.80
C ALA A 500 -11.35 8.18 24.38
N ASN A 501 -10.04 8.23 24.66
CA ASN A 501 -9.11 9.28 24.24
C ASN A 501 -8.52 9.07 22.83
N TRP A 502 -9.25 8.37 21.94
CA TRP A 502 -8.93 8.15 20.52
C TRP A 502 -7.50 7.67 20.25
N THR A 503 -6.95 6.85 21.15
CA THR A 503 -5.64 6.21 20.94
C THR A 503 -5.86 4.87 20.23
N PRO A 504 -5.14 4.57 19.13
CA PRO A 504 -5.30 3.29 18.43
C PRO A 504 -4.92 2.07 19.29
N ARG A 505 -5.67 0.98 19.08
CA ARG A 505 -5.51 -0.37 19.66
C ARG A 505 -5.70 -1.40 18.57
N LEU A 506 -4.99 -2.52 18.66
CA LEU A 506 -5.19 -3.67 17.80
C LEU A 506 -6.07 -4.67 18.53
N GLN A 507 -7.30 -4.88 18.05
CA GLN A 507 -8.16 -5.94 18.54
C GLN A 507 -7.73 -7.27 17.92
N LEU A 508 -7.41 -8.25 18.76
CA LEU A 508 -7.07 -9.60 18.35
C LEU A 508 -8.32 -10.42 18.03
N SER A 509 -8.17 -11.56 17.34
CA SER A 509 -9.30 -12.43 16.98
C SER A 509 -10.13 -12.91 18.17
N ASN A 510 -9.55 -13.02 19.36
CA ASN A 510 -10.22 -13.39 20.62
C ASN A 510 -10.91 -12.20 21.34
N GLY A 511 -11.01 -11.03 20.71
CA GLY A 511 -11.64 -9.83 21.28
C GLY A 511 -10.78 -9.01 22.24
N THR A 512 -9.64 -9.54 22.71
CA THR A 512 -8.68 -8.78 23.55
C THR A 512 -7.87 -7.79 22.71
N TYR A 513 -7.16 -6.87 23.38
CA TYR A 513 -6.48 -5.75 22.73
C TYR A 513 -4.97 -5.73 23.05
N VAL A 514 -4.16 -5.34 22.07
CA VAL A 514 -2.73 -4.97 22.26
C VAL A 514 -2.44 -3.57 21.69
N SER A 515 -1.31 -3.00 22.10
CA SER A 515 -0.92 -1.64 21.70
C SER A 515 -0.65 -1.57 20.19
N ALA A 516 -1.23 -0.60 19.50
CA ALA A 516 -0.96 -0.36 18.09
C ALA A 516 0.34 0.45 17.84
N HIS A 517 1.08 0.80 18.89
CA HIS A 517 2.30 1.63 18.78
C HIS A 517 3.49 0.82 18.24
N THR A 518 4.22 1.37 17.27
CA THR A 518 5.29 0.69 16.50
C THR A 518 6.56 0.38 17.31
N SER A 519 6.65 0.80 18.57
CA SER A 519 7.66 0.30 19.53
C SER A 519 7.30 -1.05 20.12
N ASN A 520 6.01 -1.37 20.20
CA ASN A 520 5.47 -2.54 20.92
C ASN A 520 5.15 -3.69 19.96
N VAL A 521 4.77 -3.37 18.73
CA VAL A 521 4.38 -4.32 17.67
C VAL A 521 4.94 -3.90 16.31
N VAL A 522 5.09 -4.86 15.40
CA VAL A 522 5.40 -4.64 13.97
C VAL A 522 4.47 -5.46 13.11
N LYS A 523 4.10 -5.00 11.91
CA LYS A 523 3.38 -5.82 10.91
C LYS A 523 4.26 -7.02 10.54
N ALA A 524 3.72 -8.23 10.59
CA ALA A 524 4.40 -9.39 10.03
C ALA A 524 4.43 -9.31 8.49
N MET A 525 5.48 -9.87 7.87
CA MET A 525 5.48 -10.12 6.42
C MET A 525 4.32 -11.05 6.04
N ASP A 526 3.72 -10.85 4.87
CA ASP A 526 2.53 -11.61 4.46
C ASP A 526 2.81 -13.12 4.26
N THR A 527 4.09 -13.50 4.10
CA THR A 527 4.55 -14.90 4.03
C THR A 527 4.88 -15.53 5.39
N ILE A 528 4.60 -14.87 6.54
CA ILE A 528 5.00 -15.34 7.88
C ILE A 528 4.52 -16.76 8.21
N ALA A 529 3.37 -17.20 7.69
CA ALA A 529 2.85 -18.56 7.87
C ALA A 529 3.74 -19.66 7.26
N LYS A 530 4.64 -19.30 6.32
CA LYS A 530 5.65 -20.21 5.74
C LYS A 530 6.92 -20.34 6.60
N TYR A 531 6.98 -19.69 7.77
CA TYR A 531 8.10 -19.77 8.71
C TYR A 531 7.69 -20.52 9.98
N TYR A 532 8.66 -21.08 10.69
CA TYR A 532 8.47 -21.45 12.09
C TYR A 532 8.51 -20.19 12.97
N THR A 533 7.45 -19.99 13.74
CA THR A 533 7.27 -18.87 14.70
C THR A 533 7.22 -19.35 16.15
N THR A 534 7.02 -20.66 16.36
CA THR A 534 7.16 -21.37 17.65
C THR A 534 8.34 -22.34 17.56
N ASN A 535 9.22 -22.37 18.58
CA ASN A 535 10.46 -23.15 18.54
C ASN A 535 10.19 -24.66 18.27
N PRO A 536 10.68 -25.23 17.14
CA PRO A 536 10.47 -26.64 16.79
C PRO A 536 11.27 -27.64 17.63
N LYS A 537 12.23 -27.17 18.45
CA LYS A 537 13.22 -27.92 19.27
C LYS A 537 14.24 -28.74 18.49
N LYS A 538 13.80 -29.54 17.51
CA LYS A 538 14.66 -30.27 16.57
C LYS A 538 14.12 -30.07 15.15
N ILE A 539 15.02 -29.95 14.17
CA ILE A 539 14.68 -29.84 12.74
C ILE A 539 15.56 -30.77 11.91
N ASN A 540 15.09 -31.13 10.72
CA ASN A 540 15.93 -31.65 9.64
C ASN A 540 16.01 -30.60 8.52
N MET A 541 17.19 -30.44 7.92
CA MET A 541 17.36 -29.62 6.72
C MET A 541 16.64 -30.27 5.53
N LYS A 542 15.73 -29.56 4.84
CA LYS A 542 15.06 -30.06 3.63
C LYS A 542 15.96 -30.04 2.39
N ARG A 543 16.90 -29.11 2.35
CA ARG A 543 17.93 -28.98 1.31
C ARG A 543 19.24 -28.50 1.94
N ALA A 544 20.35 -28.61 1.22
CA ALA A 544 21.61 -28.04 1.69
C ALA A 544 21.51 -26.51 1.71
N ASP A 545 21.85 -25.88 2.83
CA ASP A 545 21.72 -24.43 3.06
C ASP A 545 22.81 -23.95 4.04
N TYR A 546 23.11 -22.66 4.02
CA TYR A 546 24.13 -22.06 4.86
C TYR A 546 23.63 -21.74 6.26
N ALA A 547 24.51 -21.89 7.23
CA ALA A 547 24.37 -21.42 8.59
C ALA A 547 25.23 -20.17 8.82
N TYR A 548 24.69 -19.24 9.61
CA TYR A 548 25.24 -17.90 9.77
C TYR A 548 25.59 -17.61 11.25
N SER A 549 26.50 -16.67 11.50
CA SER A 549 26.87 -16.19 12.84
C SER A 549 25.92 -15.13 13.41
N SER A 550 25.00 -14.60 12.60
CA SER A 550 23.97 -13.63 13.03
C SER A 550 22.66 -13.83 12.25
N PRO A 551 21.51 -13.34 12.78
CA PRO A 551 20.21 -13.49 12.12
C PRO A 551 20.07 -12.69 10.81
N GLU A 552 20.94 -11.73 10.52
CA GLU A 552 20.81 -10.84 9.36
C GLU A 552 21.13 -11.51 8.00
N PHE A 553 21.78 -12.68 7.99
CA PHE A 553 21.98 -13.52 6.79
C PHE A 553 22.68 -12.79 5.62
N ASN A 554 23.88 -12.26 5.86
CA ASN A 554 24.69 -11.59 4.84
C ASN A 554 26.00 -12.34 4.56
N ALA A 555 26.74 -11.91 3.54
CA ALA A 555 27.98 -12.58 3.12
C ALA A 555 29.05 -12.64 4.23
N LYS A 556 29.17 -11.61 5.08
CA LYS A 556 30.14 -11.55 6.18
C LYS A 556 29.75 -12.43 7.37
N THR A 557 28.47 -12.80 7.50
CA THR A 557 27.99 -13.68 8.58
C THR A 557 27.84 -15.14 8.15
N LYS A 558 28.13 -15.51 6.90
CA LYS A 558 28.09 -16.90 6.42
C LYS A 558 29.24 -17.71 7.03
N VAL A 559 28.94 -18.84 7.70
CA VAL A 559 29.95 -19.66 8.40
C VAL A 559 30.21 -20.99 7.71
N LYS A 560 29.18 -21.82 7.52
CA LYS A 560 29.31 -23.15 6.88
C LYS A 560 28.00 -23.64 6.29
N GLN A 561 28.04 -24.59 5.37
CA GLN A 561 26.84 -25.25 4.86
C GLN A 561 26.49 -26.48 5.71
N TYR A 562 25.19 -26.72 5.92
CA TYR A 562 24.68 -28.02 6.35
C TYR A 562 24.08 -28.75 5.15
N ALA A 563 24.29 -30.07 5.07
CA ALA A 563 23.72 -30.89 4.00
C ALA A 563 22.20 -31.09 4.20
N ALA A 564 21.51 -31.54 3.13
CA ALA A 564 20.14 -32.03 3.25
C ALA A 564 20.06 -33.18 4.27
N SER A 565 18.91 -33.31 4.94
CA SER A 565 18.65 -34.26 6.03
C SER A 565 19.55 -34.15 7.27
N THR A 566 20.36 -33.09 7.40
CA THR A 566 21.10 -32.82 8.65
C THR A 566 20.11 -32.53 9.79
N LEU A 567 20.15 -33.32 10.86
CA LEU A 567 19.40 -33.09 12.09
C LEU A 567 20.09 -32.00 12.94
N LEU A 568 19.35 -30.96 13.33
CA LEU A 568 19.87 -29.83 14.11
C LEU A 568 18.98 -29.51 15.33
N ASN A 569 19.62 -29.18 16.45
CA ASN A 569 18.96 -28.79 17.70
C ASN A 569 18.75 -27.26 17.74
N VAL A 570 17.53 -26.81 18.04
CA VAL A 570 17.12 -25.40 18.02
C VAL A 570 16.96 -24.87 19.45
N LYS A 571 17.85 -23.95 19.83
CA LYS A 571 17.86 -23.25 21.12
C LYS A 571 16.68 -22.27 21.21
N ALA A 572 16.50 -21.41 20.21
CA ALA A 572 15.50 -20.35 20.19
C ALA A 572 15.02 -20.02 18.77
N ILE A 573 13.97 -19.20 18.68
CA ILE A 573 13.65 -18.44 17.47
C ILE A 573 14.00 -16.98 17.74
N GLU A 574 14.77 -16.41 16.84
CA GLU A 574 15.16 -15.00 16.87
C GLU A 574 14.80 -14.33 15.54
N TYR A 575 15.02 -13.02 15.47
CA TYR A 575 14.48 -12.16 14.43
C TYR A 575 15.58 -11.26 13.90
N SER A 576 15.67 -11.11 12.58
CA SER A 576 16.51 -10.08 11.96
C SER A 576 15.99 -8.68 12.27
N SER A 577 16.76 -7.65 11.90
CA SER A 577 16.32 -6.25 11.90
C SER A 577 14.94 -6.04 11.24
N ASP A 578 14.71 -6.68 10.09
CA ASP A 578 13.45 -6.72 9.34
C ASP A 578 12.36 -7.67 9.91
N TRP A 579 12.56 -8.22 11.10
CA TRP A 579 11.63 -9.13 11.78
C TRP A 579 11.31 -10.42 11.01
N ILE A 580 12.27 -10.94 10.24
CA ILE A 580 12.17 -12.23 9.56
C ILE A 580 12.68 -13.33 10.53
N PRO A 581 11.90 -14.39 10.85
CA PRO A 581 12.32 -15.41 11.80
C PRO A 581 13.57 -16.20 11.37
N ARG A 582 14.36 -16.59 12.37
CA ARG A 582 15.59 -17.39 12.28
C ARG A 582 15.61 -18.43 13.39
N LEU A 583 16.14 -19.62 13.11
CA LEU A 583 16.34 -20.65 14.12
C LEU A 583 17.75 -20.53 14.67
N LEU A 584 17.88 -20.09 15.93
CA LEU A 584 19.15 -20.12 16.65
C LEU A 584 19.40 -21.57 17.10
N LEU A 585 20.49 -22.16 16.64
CA LEU A 585 20.93 -23.50 16.98
C LEU A 585 21.64 -23.53 18.35
N THR A 586 21.76 -24.72 18.93
CA THR A 586 22.48 -24.90 20.20
C THR A 586 23.97 -24.59 20.13
N ASN A 587 24.56 -24.53 18.93
CA ASN A 587 25.96 -24.16 18.70
C ASN A 587 26.15 -22.67 18.31
N GLY A 588 25.16 -21.81 18.57
CA GLY A 588 25.26 -20.36 18.34
C GLY A 588 25.05 -19.90 16.89
N LEU A 589 25.00 -20.82 15.93
CA LEU A 589 24.73 -20.49 14.52
C LEU A 589 23.22 -20.39 14.25
N TYR A 590 22.86 -19.65 13.20
CA TYR A 590 21.49 -19.42 12.77
C TYR A 590 21.22 -20.12 11.43
N VAL A 591 20.05 -20.75 11.29
CA VAL A 591 19.55 -21.28 10.01
C VAL A 591 18.15 -20.73 9.70
N SER A 592 17.74 -20.79 8.43
CA SER A 592 16.45 -20.28 7.98
C SER A 592 15.30 -20.96 8.72
N ALA A 593 14.34 -20.18 9.22
CA ALA A 593 13.11 -20.72 9.79
C ALA A 593 12.04 -21.04 8.72
N HIS A 594 12.30 -20.79 7.43
CA HIS A 594 11.34 -21.03 6.35
C HIS A 594 11.14 -22.53 6.11
N GLN A 595 9.88 -22.96 6.07
CA GLN A 595 9.46 -24.37 6.04
C GLN A 595 9.78 -25.11 4.71
N SER A 596 10.38 -24.43 3.73
CA SER A 596 11.01 -25.07 2.55
C SER A 596 12.49 -25.43 2.77
N ASN A 597 13.20 -24.73 3.66
CA ASN A 597 14.62 -24.97 3.93
C ASN A 597 14.79 -25.96 5.09
N VAL A 598 13.85 -25.97 6.04
CA VAL A 598 13.85 -26.80 7.24
C VAL A 598 12.47 -27.40 7.51
N VAL A 599 12.42 -28.49 8.26
CA VAL A 599 11.17 -29.04 8.80
C VAL A 599 11.38 -29.57 10.21
N LYS A 600 10.40 -29.38 11.09
CA LYS A 600 10.38 -29.90 12.45
C LYS A 600 10.60 -31.43 12.43
N SER A 601 11.53 -31.91 13.24
CA SER A 601 11.80 -33.34 13.39
C SER A 601 10.76 -34.01 14.27
N LEU A 602 10.68 -35.34 14.18
CA LEU A 602 9.79 -36.16 15.01
C LEU A 602 10.09 -35.98 16.50
N SER A 603 9.05 -35.97 17.33
CA SER A 603 9.20 -35.86 18.79
C SER A 603 9.98 -37.03 19.39
N ASN A 604 9.87 -38.22 18.78
CA ASN A 604 10.58 -39.44 19.15
C ASN A 604 11.80 -39.71 18.25
N ILE A 605 12.40 -38.70 17.60
CA ILE A 605 13.54 -38.88 16.68
C ILE A 605 14.73 -39.61 17.32
N ASP A 606 14.92 -39.47 18.64
CA ASP A 606 16.00 -40.11 19.39
C ASP A 606 15.80 -41.64 19.54
N ASN A 607 14.60 -42.14 19.25
CA ASN A 607 14.33 -43.57 19.10
C ASN A 607 14.64 -44.09 17.68
N TYR A 608 15.29 -43.30 16.82
CA TYR A 608 15.76 -43.74 15.49
C TYR A 608 17.27 -43.62 15.38
N TYR A 609 17.89 -44.55 14.66
CA TYR A 609 19.23 -44.32 14.11
C TYR A 609 19.18 -43.17 13.11
N THR A 610 20.04 -42.16 13.30
CA THR A 610 20.18 -40.97 12.43
C THR A 610 21.58 -40.86 11.80
N SER A 611 22.51 -41.72 12.22
CA SER A 611 23.78 -42.04 11.56
C SER A 611 23.81 -43.53 11.18
N ASN A 612 24.58 -43.92 10.15
CA ASN A 612 24.56 -45.29 9.64
C ASN A 612 25.11 -46.30 10.68
N PRO A 613 24.31 -47.30 11.15
CA PRO A 613 24.79 -48.33 12.06
C PRO A 613 25.73 -49.37 11.40
N GLY A 614 25.83 -49.39 10.06
CA GLY A 614 26.69 -50.27 9.27
C GLY A 614 26.15 -51.70 9.13
N THR A 615 25.95 -52.39 10.25
CA THR A 615 25.28 -53.70 10.29
C THR A 615 24.25 -53.70 11.41
N ILE A 616 23.07 -54.29 11.17
CA ILE A 616 21.97 -54.39 12.14
C ILE A 616 21.50 -55.83 12.34
N ILE A 617 20.75 -56.04 13.41
CA ILE A 617 19.97 -57.26 13.67
C ILE A 617 18.50 -56.85 13.84
N MET A 618 17.60 -57.59 13.19
CA MET A 618 16.14 -57.40 13.33
C MET A 618 15.67 -57.80 14.73
N LYS A 619 15.03 -56.87 15.46
CA LYS A 619 14.49 -57.14 16.81
C LYS A 619 13.12 -57.82 16.80
N LYS A 620 12.39 -57.66 15.69
CA LYS A 620 11.07 -58.23 15.37
C LYS A 620 10.98 -58.46 13.86
N ASP A 621 9.97 -59.19 13.42
CA ASP A 621 9.65 -59.36 12.00
C ASP A 621 9.14 -58.02 11.41
N ASP A 622 9.69 -57.60 10.27
CA ASP A 622 9.29 -56.41 9.52
C ASP A 622 9.57 -56.62 8.03
N TYR A 623 8.86 -55.93 7.14
CA TYR A 623 9.11 -56.02 5.70
C TYR A 623 10.29 -55.12 5.30
N ALA A 624 11.08 -55.56 4.30
CA ALA A 624 11.96 -54.64 3.58
C ALA A 624 11.15 -53.97 2.46
N TYR A 625 11.04 -52.65 2.50
CA TYR A 625 10.17 -51.87 1.60
C TYR A 625 10.93 -51.39 0.36
N LYS A 626 10.25 -51.30 -0.79
CA LYS A 626 10.79 -50.84 -2.07
C LYS A 626 11.07 -49.33 -2.11
N THR A 627 10.43 -48.53 -1.26
CA THR A 627 10.59 -47.08 -1.15
C THR A 627 10.71 -46.63 0.30
N THR A 628 10.92 -45.33 0.54
CA THR A 628 10.93 -44.73 1.89
C THR A 628 9.55 -44.62 2.53
N GLU A 629 8.47 -44.69 1.73
CA GLU A 629 7.09 -44.51 2.16
C GLU A 629 6.45 -45.87 2.42
N PHE A 630 6.46 -46.28 3.69
CA PHE A 630 6.11 -47.64 4.10
C PHE A 630 4.59 -47.84 4.05
N ASN A 631 4.13 -48.53 3.02
CA ASN A 631 2.74 -48.91 2.80
C ASN A 631 2.65 -50.39 2.38
N THR A 632 1.45 -50.91 2.14
CA THR A 632 1.24 -52.33 1.78
C THR A 632 1.82 -52.69 0.41
N SER A 633 1.62 -51.84 -0.61
CA SER A 633 2.06 -52.09 -1.99
C SER A 633 3.58 -52.02 -2.20
N THR A 634 4.30 -51.31 -1.33
CA THR A 634 5.78 -51.24 -1.36
C THR A 634 6.47 -52.35 -0.55
N ARG A 635 5.74 -53.25 0.11
CA ARG A 635 6.35 -54.40 0.80
C ARG A 635 7.15 -55.28 -0.18
N GLY A 636 8.35 -55.66 0.23
CA GLY A 636 9.20 -56.66 -0.42
C GLY A 636 9.37 -57.88 0.49
N ALA A 637 10.59 -58.42 0.58
CA ALA A 637 10.86 -59.60 1.39
C ALA A 637 10.73 -59.33 2.90
N LEU A 638 10.00 -60.20 3.61
CA LEU A 638 9.90 -60.20 5.07
C LEU A 638 11.26 -60.52 5.70
N GLN A 639 11.76 -59.64 6.56
CA GLN A 639 12.97 -59.85 7.35
C GLN A 639 12.58 -60.28 8.76
N LYS A 640 12.90 -61.53 9.11
CA LYS A 640 12.49 -62.12 10.39
C LYS A 640 13.36 -61.61 11.54
N LYS A 641 12.84 -61.69 12.77
CA LYS A 641 13.60 -61.46 14.00
C LYS A 641 14.89 -62.28 14.00
N GLY A 642 16.01 -61.63 14.31
CA GLY A 642 17.33 -62.24 14.29
C GLY A 642 18.04 -62.28 12.93
N THR A 643 17.40 -61.86 11.83
CA THR A 643 18.10 -61.64 10.55
C THR A 643 19.12 -60.51 10.69
N VAL A 644 20.33 -60.73 10.19
CA VAL A 644 21.44 -59.76 10.20
C VAL A 644 21.53 -59.11 8.83
N LEU A 645 21.53 -57.77 8.78
CA LEU A 645 21.44 -57.00 7.54
C LEU A 645 22.52 -55.91 7.47
N LYS A 646 23.11 -55.72 6.28
CA LYS A 646 24.09 -54.65 6.01
C LYS A 646 23.37 -53.37 5.56
N VAL A 647 23.72 -52.25 6.16
CA VAL A 647 23.14 -50.92 5.90
C VAL A 647 24.16 -50.07 5.14
N THR A 648 23.77 -49.60 3.95
CA THR A 648 24.61 -48.74 3.09
C THR A 648 24.55 -47.27 3.49
N GLY A 649 23.43 -46.83 4.07
CA GLY A 649 23.27 -45.48 4.58
C GLY A 649 21.90 -45.26 5.22
N ILE A 650 21.65 -44.02 5.62
CA ILE A 650 20.33 -43.57 6.08
C ILE A 650 19.74 -42.64 5.04
N VAL A 651 18.47 -42.87 4.72
CA VAL A 651 17.64 -41.95 3.94
C VAL A 651 16.41 -41.57 4.77
N TYR A 652 15.69 -40.55 4.32
CA TYR A 652 14.56 -39.99 5.05
C TYR A 652 13.33 -40.07 4.16
N SER A 653 12.16 -40.36 4.75
CA SER A 653 10.88 -40.25 4.05
C SER A 653 10.53 -38.80 3.70
N ALA A 654 9.51 -38.60 2.87
CA ALA A 654 8.97 -37.26 2.59
C ALA A 654 8.63 -36.47 3.87
N ASN A 655 8.16 -37.19 4.91
CA ASN A 655 7.87 -36.68 6.25
C ASN A 655 9.09 -36.74 7.21
N MET A 656 10.31 -36.77 6.69
CA MET A 656 11.58 -36.82 7.44
C MET A 656 11.67 -37.89 8.54
N THR A 657 11.05 -39.06 8.32
CA THR A 657 11.23 -40.23 9.19
C THR A 657 12.45 -41.03 8.72
N PRO A 658 13.44 -41.33 9.57
CA PRO A 658 14.63 -42.07 9.15
C PRO A 658 14.33 -43.51 8.69
N ARG A 659 15.14 -43.96 7.72
CA ARG A 659 15.10 -45.28 7.07
C ARG A 659 16.51 -45.80 6.87
N LEU A 660 16.74 -47.08 7.16
CA LEU A 660 18.00 -47.76 6.86
C LEU A 660 17.94 -48.30 5.44
N LYS A 661 18.83 -47.83 4.55
CA LYS A 661 18.97 -48.36 3.19
C LYS A 661 19.83 -49.62 3.23
N LEU A 662 19.27 -50.75 2.81
CA LEU A 662 19.95 -52.04 2.77
C LEU A 662 20.84 -52.16 1.53
N SER A 663 21.72 -53.17 1.48
CA SER A 663 22.64 -53.39 0.35
C SER A 663 21.95 -53.81 -0.96
N ASN A 664 20.71 -54.29 -0.90
CA ASN A 664 19.86 -54.60 -2.06
C ASN A 664 18.96 -53.41 -2.48
N GLY A 665 19.24 -52.19 -1.98
CA GLY A 665 18.49 -50.98 -2.32
C GLY A 665 17.18 -50.77 -1.56
N THR A 666 16.61 -51.81 -0.94
CA THR A 666 15.37 -51.73 -0.14
C THR A 666 15.59 -51.06 1.23
N PHE A 667 14.50 -50.74 1.94
CA PHE A 667 14.51 -49.91 3.14
C PHE A 667 13.86 -50.60 4.34
N ILE A 668 14.41 -50.41 5.54
CA ILE A 668 13.82 -50.84 6.82
C ILE A 668 13.74 -49.68 7.81
N SER A 669 12.81 -49.77 8.77
CA SER A 669 12.64 -48.77 9.82
C SER A 669 13.92 -48.61 10.63
N ALA A 670 14.40 -47.38 10.76
CA ALA A 670 15.54 -47.06 11.62
C ALA A 670 15.19 -47.00 13.11
N HIS A 671 13.94 -47.29 13.49
CA HIS A 671 13.48 -47.21 14.88
C HIS A 671 14.11 -48.32 15.75
N THR A 672 14.66 -47.95 16.90
CA THR A 672 15.44 -48.81 17.81
C THR A 672 14.60 -49.90 18.50
N SER A 673 13.28 -49.92 18.32
CA SER A 673 12.44 -51.08 18.68
C SER A 673 12.32 -52.14 17.56
N ASN A 674 12.52 -51.76 16.29
CA ASN A 674 12.51 -52.69 15.15
C ASN A 674 13.90 -53.29 14.90
N VAL A 675 14.98 -52.54 15.15
CA VAL A 675 16.36 -52.91 14.81
C VAL A 675 17.36 -52.52 15.90
N VAL A 676 18.52 -53.18 15.93
CA VAL A 676 19.68 -52.83 16.79
C VAL A 676 20.97 -52.92 15.97
N LYS A 677 21.97 -52.06 16.25
CA LYS A 677 23.33 -52.20 15.68
C LYS A 677 23.90 -53.57 16.08
N ALA A 678 24.43 -54.32 15.12
CA ALA A 678 25.22 -55.51 15.40
C ALA A 678 26.58 -55.11 15.99
N MET A 679 27.13 -55.94 16.89
CA MET A 679 28.53 -55.81 17.32
C MET A 679 29.48 -55.93 16.12
N ASP A 680 30.59 -55.20 16.12
CA ASP A 680 31.49 -55.13 14.97
C ASP A 680 32.17 -56.47 14.65
N THR A 681 32.21 -57.39 15.63
CA THR A 681 32.69 -58.77 15.47
C THR A 681 31.64 -59.76 14.93
N ILE A 682 30.44 -59.33 14.54
CA ILE A 682 29.32 -60.21 14.13
C ILE A 682 29.69 -61.19 13.00
N GLY A 683 30.57 -60.79 12.08
CA GLY A 683 31.08 -61.68 11.01
C GLY A 683 31.92 -62.87 11.50
N LYS A 684 32.33 -62.90 12.77
CA LYS A 684 32.98 -64.04 13.42
C LYS A 684 31.99 -65.00 14.09
N TYR A 685 30.68 -64.82 13.89
CA TYR A 685 29.63 -65.68 14.45
C TYR A 685 28.78 -66.30 13.33
N TYR A 686 28.28 -67.52 13.55
CA TYR A 686 27.19 -68.06 12.75
C TYR A 686 25.91 -67.24 12.99
N THR A 687 25.39 -66.63 11.92
CA THR A 687 24.15 -65.84 11.88
C THR A 687 23.01 -66.55 11.13
N THR A 688 23.34 -67.63 10.41
CA THR A 688 22.41 -68.61 9.82
C THR A 688 22.62 -69.98 10.47
N ASN A 689 21.56 -70.79 10.61
CA ASN A 689 21.67 -72.08 11.32
C ASN A 689 22.66 -73.02 10.57
N PRO A 690 23.75 -73.49 11.22
CA PRO A 690 24.65 -74.49 10.63
C PRO A 690 24.04 -75.90 10.55
N SER A 691 22.91 -76.15 11.23
CA SER A 691 22.20 -77.43 11.42
C SER A 691 22.98 -78.47 12.25
N THR A 692 24.26 -78.66 11.96
CA THR A 692 25.17 -79.52 12.74
C THR A 692 26.52 -78.83 12.86
N ILE A 693 27.13 -78.89 14.04
CA ILE A 693 28.45 -78.32 14.32
C ILE A 693 29.42 -79.34 14.91
N ILE A 694 30.70 -79.00 14.89
CA ILE A 694 31.78 -79.67 15.64
C ILE A 694 32.42 -78.65 16.58
N MET A 695 32.64 -79.04 17.83
CA MET A 695 33.32 -78.22 18.83
C MET A 695 34.82 -78.08 18.49
N LYS A 696 35.31 -76.85 18.31
CA LYS A 696 36.73 -76.57 17.96
C LYS A 696 37.67 -76.63 19.17
N LYS A 697 37.11 -76.44 20.36
CA LYS A 697 37.77 -76.46 21.67
C LYS A 697 36.79 -77.01 22.72
N ASP A 698 37.28 -77.28 23.92
CA ASP A 698 36.43 -77.54 25.08
C ASP A 698 35.65 -76.28 25.47
N ASP A 699 34.33 -76.40 25.63
CA ASP A 699 33.43 -75.33 26.11
C ASP A 699 32.19 -75.98 26.75
N TYR A 700 31.52 -75.26 27.64
CA TYR A 700 30.30 -75.76 28.27
C TYR A 700 29.09 -75.55 27.35
N VAL A 701 28.06 -76.39 27.48
CA VAL A 701 26.69 -75.93 27.14
C VAL A 701 26.17 -75.04 28.27
N TYR A 702 25.29 -74.11 27.94
CA TYR A 702 24.69 -73.18 28.90
C TYR A 702 23.17 -73.33 28.90
N LYS A 703 22.55 -73.22 30.09
CA LYS A 703 21.10 -73.32 30.31
C LYS A 703 20.32 -72.11 29.78
N THR A 704 20.99 -70.98 29.55
CA THR A 704 20.39 -69.74 29.02
C THR A 704 21.32 -69.11 27.98
N THR A 705 20.86 -68.03 27.33
CA THR A 705 21.67 -67.23 26.39
C THR A 705 22.78 -66.42 27.07
N GLU A 706 22.67 -66.18 28.37
CA GLU A 706 23.60 -65.36 29.15
C GLU A 706 24.67 -66.25 29.78
N PHE A 707 25.83 -66.30 29.12
CA PHE A 707 26.89 -67.24 29.44
C PHE A 707 27.69 -66.76 30.65
N ASN A 708 27.41 -67.37 31.80
CA ASN A 708 28.08 -67.13 33.07
C ASN A 708 28.39 -68.47 33.77
N THR A 709 29.03 -68.44 34.94
CA THR A 709 29.36 -69.66 35.72
C THR A 709 28.13 -70.48 36.09
N ASN A 710 27.06 -69.81 36.53
CA ASN A 710 25.89 -70.42 37.15
C ASN A 710 24.96 -71.08 36.12
N THR A 711 25.06 -70.67 34.86
CA THR A 711 24.30 -71.21 33.74
C THR A 711 25.00 -72.36 33.03
N ARG A 712 26.24 -72.73 33.39
CA ARG A 712 26.94 -73.88 32.81
C ARG A 712 26.19 -75.19 33.06
N GLY A 713 26.23 -76.06 32.06
CA GLY A 713 25.75 -77.45 32.10
C GLY A 713 26.89 -78.43 31.82
N LYS A 714 26.66 -79.39 30.92
CA LYS A 714 27.67 -80.38 30.51
C LYS A 714 28.83 -79.72 29.74
N LEU A 715 30.07 -80.09 30.09
CA LEU A 715 31.25 -79.77 29.29
C LEU A 715 31.24 -80.58 27.99
N GLN A 716 31.31 -79.92 26.84
CA GLN A 716 31.49 -80.56 25.53
C GLN A 716 32.95 -80.48 25.14
N LYS A 717 33.50 -81.60 24.65
CA LYS A 717 34.93 -81.71 24.33
C LYS A 717 35.20 -81.27 22.89
N LYS A 718 36.43 -80.82 22.62
CA LYS A 718 36.92 -80.64 21.25
C LYS A 718 36.62 -81.90 20.42
N GLY A 719 36.00 -81.72 19.26
CA GLY A 719 35.59 -82.82 18.38
C GLY A 719 34.20 -83.42 18.67
N THR A 720 33.48 -82.98 19.72
CA THR A 720 32.07 -83.37 19.89
C THR A 720 31.22 -82.76 18.77
N VAL A 721 30.37 -83.58 18.16
CA VAL A 721 29.39 -83.17 17.13
C VAL A 721 28.03 -82.92 17.77
N LEU A 722 27.42 -81.76 17.49
CA LEU A 722 26.16 -81.32 18.10
C LEU A 722 25.16 -80.89 17.02
N LYS A 723 23.89 -81.27 17.17
CA LYS A 723 22.77 -80.80 16.33
C LYS A 723 22.26 -79.45 16.84
N VAL A 724 21.92 -78.55 15.92
CA VAL A 724 21.51 -77.16 16.19
C VAL A 724 20.11 -76.93 15.64
N THR A 725 19.16 -76.61 16.51
CA THR A 725 17.77 -76.31 16.15
C THR A 725 17.60 -74.91 15.57
N GLY A 726 18.44 -73.96 15.99
CA GLY A 726 18.45 -72.60 15.44
C GLY A 726 19.47 -71.69 16.10
N ILE A 727 19.42 -70.41 15.72
CA ILE A 727 20.16 -69.34 16.40
C ILE A 727 19.19 -68.57 17.29
N VAL A 728 19.65 -68.26 18.50
CA VAL A 728 19.00 -67.28 19.37
C VAL A 728 20.03 -66.20 19.75
N TYR A 729 19.54 -65.11 20.34
CA TYR A 729 20.34 -63.95 20.69
C TYR A 729 20.27 -63.72 22.21
N SER A 730 21.41 -63.34 22.81
CA SER A 730 21.45 -62.84 24.19
C SER A 730 20.75 -61.49 24.33
N ALA A 731 20.56 -61.03 25.57
CA ALA A 731 20.07 -59.68 25.86
C ALA A 731 20.89 -58.58 25.13
N ASN A 732 22.22 -58.79 25.06
CA ASN A 732 23.17 -57.94 24.33
C ASN A 732 23.35 -58.35 22.85
N TRP A 733 22.35 -59.01 22.24
CA TRP A 733 22.28 -59.38 20.84
C TRP A 733 23.51 -60.12 20.28
N THR A 734 24.16 -60.92 21.13
CA THR A 734 25.25 -61.81 20.72
C THR A 734 24.67 -63.17 20.28
N PRO A 735 24.99 -63.70 19.09
CA PRO A 735 24.45 -64.98 18.64
C PRO A 735 24.84 -66.17 19.52
N ARG A 736 23.93 -67.13 19.62
CA ARG A 736 24.03 -68.42 20.33
C ARG A 736 23.44 -69.52 19.45
N LEU A 737 24.04 -70.70 19.45
CA LEU A 737 23.46 -71.88 18.80
C LEU A 737 22.60 -72.63 19.83
N LYS A 738 21.31 -72.78 19.55
CA LYS A 738 20.39 -73.59 20.37
C LYS A 738 20.50 -75.06 19.95
N LEU A 739 20.78 -75.94 20.89
CA LEU A 739 20.89 -77.37 20.66
C LEU A 739 19.51 -78.07 20.72
N ASN A 740 19.47 -79.37 20.41
CA ASN A 740 18.24 -80.17 20.48
C ASN A 740 17.69 -80.35 21.91
N ASP A 741 18.56 -80.33 22.92
CA ASP A 741 18.20 -80.43 24.35
C ASP A 741 17.75 -79.08 24.96
N GLY A 742 17.62 -78.05 24.13
CA GLY A 742 17.25 -76.69 24.56
C GLY A 742 18.40 -75.86 25.14
N THR A 743 19.57 -76.45 25.39
CA THR A 743 20.77 -75.73 25.86
C THR A 743 21.45 -74.94 24.72
N PHE A 744 22.45 -74.13 25.07
CA PHE A 744 23.09 -73.19 24.16
C PHE A 744 24.61 -73.34 24.14
N VAL A 745 25.23 -73.15 22.97
CA VAL A 745 26.69 -72.99 22.82
C VAL A 745 27.04 -71.73 22.03
N SER A 746 28.30 -71.30 22.10
CA SER A 746 28.77 -70.10 21.40
C SER A 746 28.68 -70.30 19.89
N ALA A 747 28.09 -69.34 19.19
CA ALA A 747 28.07 -69.31 17.72
C ALA A 747 29.39 -68.78 17.12
N HIS A 748 30.40 -68.41 17.92
CA HIS A 748 31.66 -67.85 17.44
C HIS A 748 32.51 -68.91 16.72
N THR A 749 33.03 -68.57 15.54
CA THR A 749 33.74 -69.49 14.62
C THR A 749 35.12 -69.95 15.12
N SER A 750 35.60 -69.45 16.26
CA SER A 750 36.75 -70.05 16.98
C SER A 750 36.34 -71.14 17.99
N ASN A 751 35.10 -71.14 18.48
CA ASN A 751 34.59 -72.17 19.41
C ASN A 751 33.95 -73.35 18.67
N VAL A 752 33.33 -73.10 17.50
CA VAL A 752 32.58 -74.10 16.73
C VAL A 752 32.82 -73.97 15.22
N VAL A 753 32.62 -75.05 14.48
CA VAL A 753 32.60 -75.08 13.00
C VAL A 753 31.36 -75.84 12.51
N LYS A 754 30.77 -75.44 11.38
CA LYS A 754 29.71 -76.21 10.71
C LYS A 754 30.27 -77.56 10.25
N ALA A 755 29.56 -78.65 10.56
CA ALA A 755 29.92 -79.98 10.11
C ALA A 755 29.59 -80.19 8.62
N MET A 756 30.33 -81.08 7.95
CA MET A 756 30.01 -81.53 6.59
C MET A 756 28.64 -82.23 6.54
N SER A 757 27.94 -82.13 5.41
CA SER A 757 26.56 -82.64 5.26
C SER A 757 26.43 -84.14 5.56
N ASN A 758 27.40 -84.94 5.14
CA ASN A 758 27.49 -86.38 5.38
C ASN A 758 28.22 -86.78 6.67
N ILE A 759 28.35 -85.89 7.67
CA ILE A 759 29.04 -86.17 8.94
C ILE A 759 28.48 -87.41 9.68
N ALA A 760 27.20 -87.74 9.49
CA ALA A 760 26.58 -88.95 10.04
C ALA A 760 27.22 -90.25 9.55
N ASN A 761 27.84 -90.23 8.37
CA ASN A 761 28.53 -91.37 7.77
C ASN A 761 29.97 -91.52 8.30
N TYR A 762 30.39 -90.76 9.31
CA TYR A 762 31.72 -90.84 9.92
C TYR A 762 31.66 -91.26 11.39
N TYR A 763 32.65 -92.01 11.85
CA TYR A 763 32.89 -92.24 13.27
C TYR A 763 33.47 -90.98 13.92
N THR A 764 32.64 -90.31 14.71
CA THR A 764 32.96 -89.06 15.43
C THR A 764 33.24 -89.28 16.92
N THR A 765 32.87 -90.46 17.44
CA THR A 765 33.35 -91.03 18.71
C THR A 765 34.37 -92.13 18.43
N ASN A 766 35.31 -92.40 19.35
CA ASN A 766 36.33 -93.43 19.13
C ASN A 766 35.68 -94.85 19.14
N PRO A 767 35.70 -95.61 18.03
CA PRO A 767 35.15 -96.96 17.98
C PRO A 767 35.95 -98.01 18.77
N LYS A 768 37.17 -97.68 19.23
CA LYS A 768 38.20 -98.53 19.86
C LYS A 768 38.79 -99.59 18.94
N LYS A 769 37.97 -100.35 18.23
CA LYS A 769 38.38 -101.27 17.16
C LYS A 769 37.51 -101.08 15.91
N ILE A 770 38.11 -101.31 14.74
CA ILE A 770 37.45 -101.24 13.44
C ILE A 770 37.87 -102.42 12.57
N ILE A 771 37.01 -102.78 11.63
CA ILE A 771 37.27 -103.70 10.53
C ILE A 771 37.26 -102.90 9.22
N MET A 772 38.26 -103.10 8.37
CA MET A 772 38.29 -102.51 7.03
C MET A 772 37.16 -103.06 6.14
N VAL A 773 36.32 -102.19 5.59
CA VAL A 773 35.19 -102.55 4.69
C VAL A 773 35.67 -102.72 3.24
N LYS A 774 36.76 -102.04 2.89
CA LYS A 774 37.51 -102.13 1.62
C LYS A 774 38.98 -101.83 1.88
N ASP A 775 39.81 -102.00 0.87
CA ASP A 775 41.20 -101.56 0.90
C ASP A 775 41.31 -100.03 1.04
N ASP A 776 42.13 -99.57 1.98
CA ASP A 776 42.51 -98.15 2.13
C ASP A 776 43.92 -98.04 2.73
N TYR A 777 44.60 -96.93 2.46
CA TYR A 777 45.91 -96.66 3.03
C TYR A 777 45.76 -96.05 4.43
N ALA A 778 46.66 -96.41 5.34
CA ALA A 778 46.96 -95.57 6.50
C ALA A 778 47.85 -94.40 6.04
N TYR A 779 47.59 -93.20 6.55
CA TYR A 779 48.29 -91.96 6.18
C TYR A 779 49.10 -91.41 7.35
N LYS A 780 50.23 -90.77 7.05
CA LYS A 780 51.13 -90.10 8.01
C LYS A 780 50.53 -88.81 8.60
N THR A 781 49.55 -88.21 7.94
CA THR A 781 48.88 -86.97 8.39
C THR A 781 47.36 -87.04 8.17
N THR A 782 46.62 -86.08 8.71
CA THR A 782 45.16 -86.00 8.62
C THR A 782 44.61 -85.57 7.26
N GLU A 783 45.43 -84.97 6.39
CA GLU A 783 44.95 -84.33 5.16
C GLU A 783 44.79 -85.29 3.97
N PHE A 784 45.39 -86.49 4.04
CA PHE A 784 45.19 -87.61 3.10
C PHE A 784 45.56 -87.28 1.65
N ASN A 785 46.84 -86.94 1.43
CA ASN A 785 47.42 -86.79 0.10
C ASN A 785 48.25 -88.02 -0.30
N THR A 786 48.64 -88.12 -1.57
CA THR A 786 49.42 -89.25 -2.11
C THR A 786 50.77 -89.44 -1.41
N GLY A 787 51.51 -88.36 -1.16
CA GLY A 787 52.83 -88.38 -0.50
C GLY A 787 52.81 -88.74 0.99
N THR A 788 51.62 -88.75 1.62
CA THR A 788 51.45 -89.15 3.02
C THR A 788 50.93 -90.58 3.19
N ARG A 789 50.73 -91.35 2.11
CA ARG A 789 50.40 -92.79 2.20
C ARG A 789 51.50 -93.57 2.92
N GLY A 790 51.09 -94.55 3.71
CA GLY A 790 51.92 -95.51 4.41
C GLY A 790 51.45 -96.94 4.10
N LYS A 791 51.19 -97.73 5.15
CA LYS A 791 50.76 -99.13 5.01
C LYS A 791 49.38 -99.24 4.35
N LEU A 792 49.24 -100.12 3.36
CA LEU A 792 47.94 -100.52 2.82
C LEU A 792 47.27 -101.50 3.79
N HIS A 793 46.03 -101.22 4.19
CA HIS A 793 45.22 -102.13 4.99
C HIS A 793 44.12 -102.75 4.13
N LYS A 794 44.16 -104.07 4.00
CA LYS A 794 43.21 -104.86 3.20
C LYS A 794 41.83 -104.93 3.86
N LYS A 795 40.79 -105.10 3.04
CA LYS A 795 39.44 -105.48 3.50
C LYS A 795 39.51 -106.63 4.51
N GLY A 796 38.76 -106.53 5.61
CA GLY A 796 38.75 -107.50 6.71
C GLY A 796 39.80 -107.25 7.81
N ALA A 797 40.83 -106.42 7.58
CA ALA A 797 41.84 -106.14 8.60
C ALA A 797 41.23 -105.45 9.85
N VAL A 798 41.54 -105.98 11.04
CA VAL A 798 41.15 -105.41 12.34
C VAL A 798 42.21 -104.41 12.80
N LEU A 799 41.81 -103.18 13.13
CA LEU A 799 42.71 -102.11 13.55
C LEU A 799 42.29 -101.49 14.90
N ASN A 800 43.26 -101.23 15.77
CA ASN A 800 43.06 -100.54 17.05
C ASN A 800 43.08 -99.01 16.86
N VAL A 801 42.09 -98.31 17.40
CA VAL A 801 41.93 -96.86 17.26
C VAL A 801 42.15 -96.16 18.58
N THR A 802 43.17 -95.30 18.65
CA THR A 802 43.53 -94.55 19.87
C THR A 802 42.64 -93.31 20.05
N ALA A 803 42.30 -92.62 18.96
CA ALA A 803 41.48 -91.41 19.00
C ALA A 803 40.74 -91.16 17.67
N VAL A 804 39.66 -90.37 17.73
CA VAL A 804 39.20 -89.60 16.55
C VAL A 804 39.98 -88.29 16.52
N THR A 805 40.49 -87.92 15.37
CA THR A 805 41.08 -86.60 15.11
C THR A 805 40.43 -85.97 13.87
N TYR A 806 40.84 -84.76 13.53
CA TYR A 806 40.23 -83.93 12.51
C TYR A 806 41.28 -83.33 11.58
N SER A 807 40.98 -83.29 10.28
CA SER A 807 41.77 -82.54 9.29
C SER A 807 41.65 -81.03 9.50
N ALA A 808 42.44 -80.23 8.76
CA ALA A 808 42.32 -78.77 8.76
C ALA A 808 40.89 -78.31 8.40
N ASN A 809 40.25 -79.02 7.48
CA ASN A 809 38.85 -78.84 7.06
C ASN A 809 37.83 -79.60 7.94
N TRP A 810 38.22 -80.03 9.14
CA TRP A 810 37.36 -80.69 10.14
C TRP A 810 36.65 -81.95 9.65
N THR A 811 37.27 -82.69 8.73
CA THR A 811 36.85 -84.04 8.34
C THR A 811 37.34 -85.05 9.39
N PRO A 812 36.50 -85.95 9.91
CA PRO A 812 36.93 -86.95 10.89
C PRO A 812 37.96 -87.95 10.31
N ARG A 813 38.88 -88.39 11.17
CA ARG A 813 39.96 -89.34 10.93
C ARG A 813 40.14 -90.24 12.15
N LEU A 814 40.47 -91.51 11.95
CA LEU A 814 40.77 -92.44 13.04
C LEU A 814 42.29 -92.56 13.19
N LYS A 815 42.82 -92.17 14.36
CA LYS A 815 44.24 -92.37 14.70
C LYS A 815 44.44 -93.81 15.16
N LEU A 816 45.36 -94.53 14.52
CA LEU A 816 45.72 -95.90 14.82
C LEU A 816 46.79 -95.97 15.93
N SER A 817 47.06 -97.17 16.45
CA SER A 817 48.05 -97.39 17.52
C SER A 817 49.50 -97.13 17.10
N ASP A 818 49.83 -97.22 15.81
CA ASP A 818 51.14 -96.87 15.24
C ASP A 818 51.30 -95.35 14.99
N GLY A 819 50.31 -94.55 15.36
CA GLY A 819 50.30 -93.10 15.17
C GLY A 819 49.76 -92.62 13.83
N SER A 820 49.57 -93.51 12.85
CA SER A 820 49.01 -93.19 11.54
C SER A 820 47.50 -92.93 11.59
N PHE A 821 46.91 -92.54 10.45
CA PHE A 821 45.53 -92.12 10.34
C PHE A 821 44.79 -92.84 9.20
N ILE A 822 43.58 -93.34 9.45
CA ILE A 822 42.73 -93.94 8.42
C ILE A 822 41.35 -93.27 8.37
N SER A 823 40.63 -93.46 7.27
CA SER A 823 39.34 -92.79 7.05
C SER A 823 38.33 -93.21 8.13
N ALA A 824 37.67 -92.24 8.76
CA ALA A 824 36.57 -92.50 9.68
C ALA A 824 35.23 -92.77 8.98
N HIS A 825 35.18 -92.75 7.64
CA HIS A 825 33.95 -92.94 6.88
C HIS A 825 33.49 -94.40 6.92
N GLN A 826 32.19 -94.63 7.15
CA GLN A 826 31.59 -95.94 7.41
C GLN A 826 31.60 -96.89 6.20
N SER A 827 31.86 -96.38 4.98
CA SER A 827 32.12 -97.22 3.79
C SER A 827 33.60 -97.54 3.53
N ASN A 828 34.51 -97.02 4.37
CA ASN A 828 35.91 -97.44 4.42
C ASN A 828 36.15 -98.40 5.59
N VAL A 829 35.49 -98.16 6.73
CA VAL A 829 35.70 -98.89 7.99
C VAL A 829 34.36 -99.12 8.71
N LYS A 830 34.20 -100.24 9.41
CA LYS A 830 33.06 -100.53 10.29
C LYS A 830 33.58 -100.72 11.71
N LYS A 831 32.89 -100.20 12.72
CA LYS A 831 33.19 -100.53 14.13
C LYS A 831 33.07 -102.05 14.35
N GLN A 832 34.02 -102.61 15.09
CA GLN A 832 33.95 -103.98 15.62
C GLN A 832 33.07 -104.04 16.88
#